data_AF-A0A9N9BJ59-F1
#
_entry.id   AF-A0A9N9BJ59-F1
#
_cell.length_a   1.000
_cell.length_b   1.000
_cell.length_c   1.000
_cell.angle_alpha   90.00
_cell.angle_beta   90.00
_cell.angle_gamma   90.00
#
_symmetry.space_group_name_H-M   'P 1'
#
loop_
_entity.id
_entity.type
_entity.pdbx_description
1 polymer ?
#
loop_
_entity_poly.entity_id
_entity_poly.type
_entity_poly.pdbx_seq_one_letter_code
_entity_poly.pdbx_strand_id
1 'polypeptide(L)'
;MNQQGSFIINGHNKVVVFQSVRAPAVYYFAEEENKFFGEIIPFKGLVFDLLDVLKAFDVPPELLENLFDKESLNIDSYQEANKLEIGVGRTSLPQFLFTSSKGNSYFNIGKLGRKKYNQKIDLIQQLKGQTLAENLLDNNGKVILKKNTILEEKNLQILQNAFQKKKISGIALPHSTNDLYIIKIKSPRNKEKIIPVVGIGEKLPAEKTYFDLADLVCAVAGYINLHHGLGNAEKKEDEDKLENQVIRRVGDLVYNIFDNKLGGFLQDIDNKYLTNYLSQLKKIDFSKIPNLKDFDNLIKHFFNTSALVRLQNQNNALSVISDGLVSSVMGLGGRNSVNATLAARNVDSSFSGRYDPVETPEGRNTGLVRRITIEAGINDDGQITTPYFPVRDGIIIPSLVYLTSEEEKDKYIAHFNLKIDEKNKITEETVLAIHQENFVQIPKEKLDFIYISFYHLNSVTSATIPFFHHNDATRMLMATNMQRQAVTLLKNQEPLVASGIEASLLNNSPLAVKAEEKGDAIILNERLVKEDILTSFFVKKHTIIRHNTKYGPEIFTSSFPHAGKNQFPHLDKNGIVKIGSKVKGNDILVGKLTPEPSPHKEAEEELLLMSILGEKAHRFVNSSLRLPAEEAGTVYQVKRKKLTKSKNDLELVEVYVAQKRKIEVGDKLTTRFGNKGVVAKIVPEADMPFDEEGKTIDIIFNPLGIPTRMNIGQLLETILASAAHKLDTRLLCRPFNSPSPQEIKEIIQEAKIKNFGAQKLFDGQTGLPFQQDVYNGYIYTIKLNHMVADKFHARNTGPYSLIYQQPVKGRSQGGGQRFGEMEIWVM
;
A
#
# COMPACT_ATOMS: atom_id res chain seq x y z
N MET A 1 15.47 -2.94 9.77
CA MET A 1 15.06 -1.77 8.97
C MET A 1 16.25 -0.85 8.86
N ASN A 2 16.54 -0.26 7.70
CA ASN A 2 17.57 0.75 7.55
C ASN A 2 17.03 2.14 7.96
N GLN A 3 17.89 3.17 7.97
CA GLN A 3 17.49 4.55 8.27
C GLN A 3 16.47 5.13 7.27
N GLN A 4 16.36 4.54 6.08
CA GLN A 4 15.43 4.95 5.03
C GLN A 4 14.02 4.34 5.18
N GLY A 5 13.79 3.50 6.20
CA GLY A 5 12.51 2.81 6.42
C GLY A 5 12.30 1.54 5.58
N SER A 6 13.30 1.08 4.82
CA SER A 6 13.24 -0.16 4.04
C SER A 6 14.05 -1.32 4.67
N PHE A 7 13.92 -2.51 4.11
CA PHE A 7 14.56 -3.75 4.59
C PHE A 7 15.48 -4.32 3.51
N ILE A 8 16.72 -4.66 3.87
CA ILE A 8 17.63 -5.34 2.95
C ILE A 8 17.45 -6.84 3.16
N ILE A 9 16.77 -7.50 2.23
CA ILE A 9 16.50 -8.94 2.25
C ILE A 9 17.18 -9.56 1.04
N ASN A 10 18.11 -10.49 1.28
CA ASN A 10 18.93 -11.13 0.24
C ASN A 10 19.66 -10.12 -0.68
N GLY A 11 20.08 -8.98 -0.12
CA GLY A 11 20.78 -7.92 -0.87
C GLY A 11 19.87 -6.99 -1.68
N HIS A 12 18.54 -7.13 -1.57
CA HIS A 12 17.57 -6.27 -2.24
C HIS A 12 16.82 -5.40 -1.22
N ASN A 13 16.62 -4.12 -1.55
CA ASN A 13 15.74 -3.25 -0.77
C ASN A 13 14.28 -3.67 -1.02
N LYS A 14 13.60 -4.02 0.07
CA LYS A 14 12.18 -4.33 0.12
C LYS A 14 11.48 -3.37 1.07
N VAL A 15 10.24 -3.01 0.72
CA VAL A 15 9.33 -2.25 1.59
C VAL A 15 8.22 -3.18 2.04
N VAL A 16 7.91 -3.12 3.33
CA VAL A 16 6.71 -3.77 3.88
C VAL A 16 5.61 -2.73 3.88
N VAL A 17 4.61 -2.91 3.03
CA VAL A 17 3.48 -1.97 2.92
C VAL A 17 2.54 -2.12 4.10
N PHE A 18 1.78 -1.07 4.41
CA PHE A 18 0.72 -1.14 5.40
C PHE A 18 -0.36 -2.12 4.97
N GLN A 19 -0.98 -2.80 5.94
CA GLN A 19 -2.13 -3.66 5.68
C GLN A 19 -3.39 -3.06 6.30
N SER A 20 -4.43 -2.82 5.49
CA SER A 20 -5.77 -2.48 5.99
C SER A 20 -6.56 -3.76 6.19
N VAL A 21 -7.04 -3.99 7.41
CA VAL A 21 -7.89 -5.15 7.74
C VAL A 21 -9.07 -4.69 8.58
N ARG A 22 -10.10 -5.54 8.69
CA ARG A 22 -11.26 -5.27 9.55
C ARG A 22 -10.82 -5.02 10.99
N ALA A 23 -11.33 -3.95 11.58
CA ALA A 23 -11.06 -3.60 12.96
C ALA A 23 -11.71 -4.66 13.88
N PRO A 24 -11.08 -5.00 15.02
CA PRO A 24 -11.70 -5.88 16.00
C PRO A 24 -12.99 -5.28 16.55
N ALA A 25 -14.11 -5.99 16.43
CA ALA A 25 -15.40 -5.57 16.97
C ALA A 25 -16.43 -6.72 16.88
N VAL A 26 -17.66 -6.44 17.32
CA VAL A 26 -18.84 -7.22 16.95
C VAL A 26 -19.50 -6.51 15.79
N TYR A 27 -19.77 -7.28 14.73
CA TYR A 27 -20.49 -6.80 13.58
C TYR A 27 -21.81 -7.54 13.46
N TYR A 28 -22.84 -6.78 13.11
CA TYR A 28 -24.16 -7.29 12.82
C TYR A 28 -24.52 -6.87 11.41
N PHE A 29 -24.80 -7.83 10.55
CA PHE A 29 -25.11 -7.59 9.14
C PHE A 29 -26.56 -7.94 8.84
N ALA A 30 -27.18 -7.19 7.94
CA ALA A 30 -28.45 -7.56 7.32
C ALA A 30 -28.17 -8.24 5.97
N GLU A 31 -28.65 -9.48 5.78
CA GLU A 31 -28.57 -10.17 4.48
C GLU A 31 -29.81 -9.92 3.61
N GLU A 32 -31.00 -9.98 4.23
CA GLU A 32 -32.31 -9.75 3.61
C GLU A 32 -33.23 -9.06 4.64
N GLU A 33 -34.46 -8.70 4.25
CA GLU A 33 -35.44 -8.19 5.21
C GLU A 33 -35.66 -9.20 6.34
N ASN A 34 -35.19 -8.84 7.55
CA ASN A 34 -35.32 -9.60 8.81
C ASN A 34 -34.44 -10.85 8.94
N LYS A 35 -33.45 -11.03 8.07
CA LYS A 35 -32.36 -12.00 8.27
C LYS A 35 -31.09 -11.26 8.62
N PHE A 36 -30.57 -11.57 9.80
CA PHE A 36 -29.35 -10.99 10.32
C PHE A 36 -28.29 -12.07 10.44
N PHE A 37 -27.04 -11.65 10.33
CA PHE A 37 -25.87 -12.46 10.63
C PHE A 37 -24.96 -11.66 11.56
N GLY A 38 -24.31 -12.33 12.51
CA GLY A 38 -23.44 -11.65 13.46
C GLY A 38 -22.14 -12.39 13.66
N GLU A 39 -21.03 -11.66 13.58
CA GLU A 39 -19.68 -12.20 13.76
C GLU A 39 -18.91 -11.37 14.78
N ILE A 40 -17.97 -12.03 15.48
CA ILE A 40 -16.97 -11.36 16.30
C ILE A 40 -15.62 -11.45 15.62
N ILE A 41 -15.04 -10.28 15.37
CA ILE A 41 -13.67 -10.16 14.87
C ILE A 41 -12.76 -9.82 16.05
N PRO A 42 -11.89 -10.74 16.48
CA PRO A 42 -10.90 -10.42 17.50
C PRO A 42 -9.70 -9.67 16.92
N PHE A 43 -8.91 -9.07 17.80
CA PHE A 43 -7.56 -8.60 17.49
C PHE A 43 -6.61 -9.79 17.31
N LYS A 44 -6.75 -10.80 18.16
CA LYS A 44 -6.03 -12.08 18.14
C LYS A 44 -6.99 -13.24 18.32
N GLY A 45 -6.93 -14.22 17.43
CA GLY A 45 -7.75 -15.43 17.48
C GLY A 45 -8.51 -15.68 16.19
N LEU A 46 -9.44 -16.63 16.22
CA LEU A 46 -10.32 -16.96 15.10
C LEU A 46 -11.56 -16.06 15.10
N VAL A 47 -12.00 -15.66 13.91
CA VAL A 47 -13.34 -15.09 13.75
C VAL A 47 -14.36 -16.19 14.08
N PHE A 48 -15.42 -15.84 14.79
CA PHE A 48 -16.50 -16.77 15.08
C PHE A 48 -17.87 -16.12 14.94
N ASP A 49 -18.83 -16.95 14.57
CA ASP A 49 -20.21 -16.56 14.42
C ASP A 49 -20.89 -16.53 15.80
N LEU A 50 -21.74 -15.54 16.04
CA LEU A 50 -22.37 -15.35 17.35
C LEU A 50 -23.26 -16.54 17.76
N LEU A 51 -23.85 -17.25 16.79
CA LEU A 51 -24.67 -18.43 17.06
C LEU A 51 -23.84 -19.64 17.53
N ASP A 52 -22.61 -19.78 17.03
CA ASP A 52 -21.72 -20.87 17.43
C ASP A 52 -21.23 -20.73 18.88
N VAL A 53 -21.13 -19.49 19.36
CA VAL A 53 -20.78 -19.16 20.75
C VAL A 53 -21.77 -19.83 21.71
N LEU A 54 -23.08 -19.75 21.44
CA LEU A 54 -24.11 -20.29 22.32
C LEU A 54 -23.99 -21.81 22.53
N LYS A 55 -23.70 -22.56 21.47
CA LYS A 55 -23.55 -24.02 21.53
C LYS A 55 -22.28 -24.46 22.26
N ALA A 56 -21.24 -23.64 22.24
CA ALA A 56 -19.93 -24.01 22.75
C ALA A 56 -19.76 -23.80 24.26
N PHE A 57 -20.61 -22.97 24.88
CA PHE A 57 -20.50 -22.60 26.30
C PHE A 57 -21.39 -23.41 27.25
N ASP A 58 -22.17 -24.35 26.74
CA ASP A 58 -23.08 -25.19 27.55
C ASP A 58 -23.94 -24.35 28.50
N VAL A 59 -24.37 -23.17 28.01
CA VAL A 59 -25.19 -22.24 28.79
C VAL A 59 -26.49 -22.96 29.16
N PRO A 60 -26.89 -22.99 30.45
CA PRO A 60 -28.07 -23.73 30.87
C PRO A 60 -29.29 -23.33 30.03
N PRO A 61 -30.09 -24.29 29.53
CA PRO A 61 -31.29 -23.98 28.75
C PRO A 61 -32.24 -23.02 29.49
N GLU A 62 -32.32 -23.12 30.80
CA GLU A 62 -33.09 -22.23 31.67
C GLU A 62 -32.62 -20.77 31.61
N LEU A 63 -31.31 -20.52 31.46
CA LEU A 63 -30.78 -19.15 31.32
C LEU A 63 -31.11 -18.60 29.94
N LEU A 64 -31.03 -19.43 28.90
CA LEU A 64 -31.40 -19.04 27.53
C LEU A 64 -32.91 -18.80 27.40
N GLU A 65 -33.74 -19.60 28.05
CA GLU A 65 -35.21 -19.42 28.10
C GLU A 65 -35.62 -18.18 28.91
N ASN A 66 -34.82 -17.79 29.93
CA ASN A 66 -35.04 -16.55 30.69
C ASN A 66 -34.50 -15.29 29.98
N LEU A 67 -33.43 -15.44 29.19
CA LEU A 67 -32.82 -14.34 28.45
C LEU A 67 -33.50 -14.11 27.09
N PHE A 68 -34.10 -15.14 26.48
CA PHE A 68 -34.66 -15.10 25.12
C PHE A 68 -35.91 -15.98 24.98
N ASP A 69 -36.97 -15.43 24.39
CA ASP A 69 -38.18 -16.20 24.03
C ASP A 69 -37.86 -17.26 22.96
N LYS A 70 -38.48 -18.45 23.05
CA LYS A 70 -38.32 -19.56 22.08
C LYS A 70 -38.64 -19.20 20.63
N GLU A 71 -39.52 -18.23 20.40
CA GLU A 71 -39.85 -17.71 19.06
C GLU A 71 -38.77 -16.78 18.47
N SER A 72 -37.91 -16.21 19.34
CA SER A 72 -36.96 -15.14 18.99
C SER A 72 -35.60 -15.69 18.56
N LEU A 73 -35.22 -16.84 19.12
CA LEU A 73 -34.23 -17.72 18.52
C LEU A 73 -34.94 -18.41 17.35
N ASN A 74 -34.59 -18.09 16.11
CA ASN A 74 -35.07 -18.87 14.97
C ASN A 74 -34.49 -20.29 15.10
N ILE A 75 -35.26 -21.20 15.74
CA ILE A 75 -34.78 -22.52 16.19
C ILE A 75 -34.23 -23.34 15.01
N ASP A 76 -34.74 -23.13 13.80
CA ASP A 76 -34.25 -23.76 12.58
C ASP A 76 -32.79 -23.40 12.29
N SER A 77 -32.42 -22.11 12.37
CA SER A 77 -31.05 -21.62 12.19
C SER A 77 -30.13 -22.05 13.36
N TYR A 78 -30.69 -22.15 14.57
CA TYR A 78 -29.95 -22.66 15.74
C TYR A 78 -29.70 -24.16 15.63
N GLN A 79 -30.59 -24.96 15.05
CA GLN A 79 -30.36 -26.39 14.84
C GLN A 79 -29.34 -26.66 13.73
N GLU A 80 -29.30 -25.83 12.68
CA GLU A 80 -28.35 -25.93 11.55
C GLU A 80 -26.91 -25.49 11.88
N ALA A 81 -26.68 -24.71 12.94
CA ALA A 81 -25.33 -24.26 13.30
C ALA A 81 -24.39 -25.45 13.62
N ASN A 82 -23.19 -25.46 13.03
CA ASN A 82 -22.26 -26.57 13.20
C ASN A 82 -21.67 -26.60 14.62
N LYS A 83 -21.31 -27.80 15.12
CA LYS A 83 -20.39 -27.87 16.27
C LYS A 83 -19.05 -27.31 15.80
N LEU A 84 -18.56 -26.25 16.44
CA LEU A 84 -17.22 -25.69 16.17
C LEU A 84 -16.16 -26.81 16.23
N GLU A 85 -15.52 -27.09 15.10
CA GLU A 85 -14.34 -27.96 15.07
C GLU A 85 -13.20 -27.25 15.78
N ILE A 86 -12.98 -27.63 17.04
CA ILE A 86 -11.82 -27.18 17.79
C ILE A 86 -10.62 -27.91 17.18
N GLY A 87 -9.70 -27.17 16.57
CA GLY A 87 -8.53 -27.75 15.91
C GLY A 87 -7.80 -28.79 16.75
N VAL A 88 -7.19 -29.77 16.08
CA VAL A 88 -6.60 -30.99 16.67
C VAL A 88 -5.75 -30.68 17.92
N GLY A 89 -6.12 -31.29 19.06
CA GLY A 89 -5.38 -31.18 20.33
C GLY A 89 -5.93 -30.16 21.33
N ARG A 90 -7.19 -29.72 21.22
CA ARG A 90 -7.81 -28.74 22.11
C ARG A 90 -9.12 -29.28 22.70
N THR A 91 -9.27 -29.22 24.03
CA THR A 91 -10.28 -29.98 24.78
C THR A 91 -11.66 -29.33 24.90
N SER A 92 -11.79 -27.98 24.87
CA SER A 92 -13.08 -27.27 24.81
C SER A 92 -12.92 -25.76 24.47
N LEU A 93 -13.92 -25.13 23.81
CA LEU A 93 -13.93 -23.68 23.51
C LEU A 93 -13.89 -22.79 24.77
N PRO A 94 -14.59 -23.14 25.89
CA PRO A 94 -14.53 -22.36 27.12
C PRO A 94 -13.15 -22.33 27.77
N GLN A 95 -12.39 -23.42 27.72
CA GLN A 95 -11.03 -23.46 28.27
C GLN A 95 -10.05 -22.68 27.39
N PHE A 96 -10.31 -22.61 26.08
CA PHE A 96 -9.56 -21.79 25.13
C PHE A 96 -9.84 -20.28 25.30
N LEU A 97 -11.11 -19.88 25.49
CA LEU A 97 -11.53 -18.49 25.63
C LEU A 97 -11.23 -17.91 27.03
N PHE A 98 -11.35 -18.71 28.10
CA PHE A 98 -11.19 -18.27 29.49
C PHE A 98 -9.96 -18.84 30.20
N THR A 99 -8.86 -19.06 29.47
CA THR A 99 -7.58 -19.42 30.10
C THR A 99 -7.26 -18.40 31.20
N SER A 100 -7.21 -18.87 32.45
CA SER A 100 -7.29 -18.10 33.71
C SER A 100 -6.10 -17.18 34.01
N SER A 101 -5.23 -16.92 33.03
CA SER A 101 -4.14 -15.97 33.18
C SER A 101 -4.60 -14.59 32.74
N LYS A 102 -4.91 -13.74 33.72
CA LYS A 102 -5.08 -12.28 33.61
C LYS A 102 -4.06 -11.67 32.61
N GLY A 103 -4.48 -11.46 31.36
CA GLY A 103 -3.68 -10.79 30.31
C GLY A 103 -3.05 -11.68 29.22
N ASN A 104 -3.10 -13.02 29.33
CA ASN A 104 -2.48 -13.96 28.37
C ASN A 104 -3.50 -14.90 27.70
N SER A 105 -4.72 -14.43 27.43
CA SER A 105 -5.69 -15.23 26.68
C SER A 105 -5.25 -15.41 25.23
N TYR A 106 -5.46 -16.61 24.68
CA TYR A 106 -5.26 -16.88 23.24
C TYR A 106 -6.15 -16.01 22.36
N PHE A 107 -7.23 -15.51 22.94
CA PHE A 107 -8.24 -14.68 22.31
C PHE A 107 -8.22 -13.26 22.89
N ASN A 108 -7.94 -12.25 22.07
CA ASN A 108 -7.73 -10.86 22.52
C ASN A 108 -8.46 -9.88 21.56
N ILE A 109 -9.04 -8.81 22.07
CA ILE A 109 -9.76 -7.77 21.31
C ILE A 109 -8.97 -6.47 21.15
N GLY A 110 -7.87 -6.32 21.87
CA GLY A 110 -7.10 -5.10 21.92
C GLY A 110 -7.88 -3.93 22.54
N LYS A 111 -7.23 -2.77 22.61
CA LYS A 111 -7.83 -1.55 23.17
C LYS A 111 -8.93 -1.00 22.27
N LEU A 112 -8.67 -0.90 20.97
CA LEU A 112 -9.65 -0.46 19.97
C LEU A 112 -10.88 -1.37 19.97
N GLY A 113 -10.67 -2.68 19.96
CA GLY A 113 -11.80 -3.62 19.99
C GLY A 113 -12.61 -3.51 21.26
N ARG A 114 -11.98 -3.31 22.42
CA ARG A 114 -12.71 -3.04 23.68
C ARG A 114 -13.55 -1.77 23.61
N LYS A 115 -13.00 -0.66 23.06
CA LYS A 115 -13.77 0.58 22.84
C LYS A 115 -14.98 0.35 21.94
N LYS A 116 -14.79 -0.31 20.80
CA LYS A 116 -15.87 -0.64 19.85
C LYS A 116 -16.90 -1.58 20.44
N TYR A 117 -16.46 -2.58 21.20
CA TYR A 117 -17.34 -3.49 21.91
C TYR A 117 -18.23 -2.74 22.88
N ASN A 118 -17.61 -1.92 23.74
CA ASN A 118 -18.34 -1.10 24.69
C ASN A 118 -19.35 -0.17 24.02
N GLN A 119 -19.11 0.34 22.81
CA GLN A 119 -20.10 1.13 22.07
C GLN A 119 -21.28 0.27 21.59
N LYS A 120 -21.03 -0.95 21.08
CA LYS A 120 -22.06 -1.84 20.50
C LYS A 120 -22.93 -2.53 21.56
N ILE A 121 -22.35 -2.92 22.69
CA ILE A 121 -23.05 -3.61 23.80
C ILE A 121 -23.48 -2.68 24.94
N ASP A 122 -23.31 -1.36 24.78
CA ASP A 122 -23.73 -0.39 25.81
C ASP A 122 -25.24 -0.46 26.02
N LEU A 123 -25.66 -0.90 27.20
CA LEU A 123 -27.07 -1.01 27.55
C LEU A 123 -27.77 0.35 27.46
N ILE A 124 -27.07 1.43 27.83
CA ILE A 124 -27.64 2.79 27.81
C ILE A 124 -27.92 3.24 26.38
N GLN A 125 -27.03 2.93 25.42
CA GLN A 125 -27.27 3.27 24.02
C GLN A 125 -28.42 2.47 23.43
N GLN A 126 -28.49 1.16 23.71
CA GLN A 126 -29.57 0.31 23.20
C GLN A 126 -30.95 0.73 23.72
N LEU A 127 -31.01 1.26 24.94
CA LEU A 127 -32.25 1.73 25.57
C LEU A 127 -32.67 3.15 25.14
N LYS A 128 -31.80 3.92 24.46
CA LYS A 128 -32.12 5.30 24.08
C LYS A 128 -33.34 5.36 23.16
N GLY A 129 -34.35 6.15 23.58
CA GLY A 129 -35.62 6.32 22.85
C GLY A 129 -36.63 5.19 23.03
N GLN A 130 -36.34 4.17 23.85
CA GLN A 130 -37.22 3.02 24.05
C GLN A 130 -38.23 3.21 25.19
N THR A 131 -39.29 2.41 25.21
CA THR A 131 -40.35 2.47 26.22
C THR A 131 -40.25 1.30 27.20
N LEU A 132 -40.15 1.59 28.50
CA LEU A 132 -40.11 0.58 29.56
C LEU A 132 -41.40 -0.25 29.63
N ALA A 133 -41.26 -1.58 29.71
CA ALA A 133 -42.39 -2.50 29.83
C ALA A 133 -42.86 -2.72 31.28
N GLU A 134 -41.97 -2.55 32.26
CA GLU A 134 -42.24 -2.75 33.68
C GLU A 134 -41.66 -1.63 34.55
N ASN A 135 -42.07 -1.57 35.82
CA ASN A 135 -41.47 -0.65 36.78
C ASN A 135 -40.06 -1.13 37.11
N LEU A 136 -39.07 -0.25 37.00
CA LEU A 136 -37.69 -0.56 37.34
C LEU A 136 -37.47 -0.25 38.82
N LEU A 137 -37.12 -1.26 39.61
CA LEU A 137 -37.03 -1.17 41.08
C LEU A 137 -35.56 -1.18 41.53
N ASP A 138 -35.25 -0.44 42.59
CA ASP A 138 -34.00 -0.53 43.36
C ASP A 138 -34.02 -1.81 44.22
N ASN A 139 -32.88 -2.29 44.70
CA ASN A 139 -32.73 -3.47 45.56
C ASN A 139 -33.60 -3.41 46.83
N ASN A 140 -33.99 -2.20 47.25
CA ASN A 140 -34.89 -1.94 48.38
C ASN A 140 -36.39 -1.86 47.98
N GLY A 141 -36.76 -2.26 46.76
CA GLY A 141 -38.14 -2.23 46.25
C GLY A 141 -38.65 -0.84 45.84
N LYS A 142 -37.78 0.18 45.83
CA LYS A 142 -38.16 1.56 45.47
C LYS A 142 -38.17 1.75 43.96
N VAL A 143 -39.23 2.33 43.40
CA VAL A 143 -39.34 2.61 41.95
C VAL A 143 -38.30 3.66 41.52
N ILE A 144 -37.38 3.26 40.63
CA ILE A 144 -36.40 4.12 39.95
C ILE A 144 -37.07 4.78 38.74
N LEU A 145 -37.73 3.99 37.90
CA LEU A 145 -38.47 4.45 36.73
C LEU A 145 -39.81 3.70 36.63
N LYS A 146 -40.86 4.41 36.22
CA LYS A 146 -42.21 3.83 36.07
C LYS A 146 -42.36 3.13 34.72
N LYS A 147 -43.23 2.12 34.66
CA LYS A 147 -43.70 1.49 33.43
C LYS A 147 -44.22 2.53 32.43
N ASN A 148 -44.01 2.28 31.14
CA ASN A 148 -44.33 3.17 30.02
C ASN A 148 -43.55 4.50 29.96
N THR A 149 -42.49 4.66 30.76
CA THR A 149 -41.60 5.82 30.63
C THR A 149 -40.74 5.67 29.37
N ILE A 150 -40.62 6.75 28.60
CA ILE A 150 -39.70 6.83 27.45
C ILE A 150 -38.30 7.17 27.96
N LEU A 151 -37.32 6.40 27.50
CA LEU A 151 -35.92 6.50 27.94
C LEU A 151 -35.17 7.57 27.14
N GLU A 152 -35.43 8.83 27.51
CA GLU A 152 -34.70 10.02 27.05
C GLU A 152 -33.46 10.29 27.92
N GLU A 153 -32.61 11.25 27.53
CA GLU A 153 -31.30 11.50 28.17
C GLU A 153 -31.37 11.71 29.69
N LYS A 154 -32.38 12.43 30.20
CA LYS A 154 -32.58 12.60 31.65
C LYS A 154 -32.82 11.27 32.37
N ASN A 155 -33.64 10.39 31.80
CA ASN A 155 -34.00 9.10 32.39
C ASN A 155 -32.85 8.09 32.28
N LEU A 156 -32.09 8.15 31.18
CA LEU A 156 -30.87 7.37 31.00
C LEU A 156 -29.79 7.76 32.01
N GLN A 157 -29.63 9.03 32.33
CA GLN A 157 -28.68 9.47 33.36
C GLN A 157 -29.03 8.93 34.75
N ILE A 158 -30.33 8.85 35.08
CA ILE A 158 -30.82 8.24 36.32
C ILE A 158 -30.49 6.74 36.36
N LEU A 159 -30.72 6.03 35.25
CA LEU A 159 -30.35 4.62 35.07
C LEU A 159 -28.85 4.38 35.23
N GLN A 160 -28.03 5.20 34.56
CA GLN A 160 -26.57 5.10 34.63
C GLN A 160 -26.06 5.31 36.06
N ASN A 161 -26.60 6.29 36.78
CA ASN A 161 -26.29 6.51 38.19
C ASN A 161 -26.75 5.34 39.09
N ALA A 162 -27.83 4.66 38.74
CA ALA A 162 -28.32 3.49 39.47
C ALA A 162 -27.42 2.26 39.26
N PHE A 163 -26.91 2.05 38.05
CA PHE A 163 -25.92 1.01 37.76
C PHE A 163 -24.61 1.27 38.52
N GLN A 164 -24.07 2.49 38.45
CA GLN A 164 -22.84 2.87 39.16
C GLN A 164 -22.93 2.70 40.68
N LYS A 165 -24.11 2.93 41.25
CA LYS A 165 -24.36 2.76 42.69
C LYS A 165 -24.79 1.33 43.06
N LYS A 166 -24.76 0.39 42.12
CA LYS A 166 -25.24 -1.01 42.25
C LYS A 166 -26.62 -1.13 42.90
N LYS A 167 -27.51 -0.20 42.56
CA LYS A 167 -28.89 -0.14 43.07
C LYS A 167 -29.82 -1.12 42.39
N ILE A 168 -29.43 -1.65 41.24
CA ILE A 168 -30.21 -2.64 40.48
C ILE A 168 -29.53 -3.99 40.67
N SER A 169 -30.31 -5.05 40.86
CA SER A 169 -29.82 -6.41 40.99
C SER A 169 -29.28 -6.90 39.64
N GLY A 170 -27.95 -7.08 39.56
CA GLY A 170 -27.31 -7.71 38.42
C GLY A 170 -27.21 -9.22 38.60
N ILE A 171 -27.15 -9.96 37.49
CA ILE A 171 -26.94 -11.40 37.46
C ILE A 171 -25.44 -11.66 37.35
N ALA A 172 -24.86 -12.26 38.38
CA ALA A 172 -23.47 -12.69 38.36
C ALA A 172 -23.34 -13.97 37.53
N LEU A 173 -22.48 -13.96 36.51
CA LEU A 173 -22.16 -15.14 35.71
C LEU A 173 -20.89 -15.84 36.21
N PRO A 174 -20.83 -17.19 36.12
CA PRO A 174 -19.60 -17.93 36.39
C PRO A 174 -18.46 -17.44 35.48
N HIS A 175 -17.25 -17.29 36.05
CA HIS A 175 -16.06 -16.82 35.34
C HIS A 175 -16.17 -15.40 34.75
N SER A 176 -17.17 -14.61 35.16
CA SER A 176 -17.31 -13.22 34.75
C SER A 176 -16.88 -12.22 35.80
N THR A 177 -16.34 -11.08 35.35
CA THR A 177 -15.96 -9.96 36.22
C THR A 177 -17.07 -8.92 36.37
N ASN A 178 -18.13 -8.99 35.58
CA ASN A 178 -19.22 -8.00 35.59
C ASN A 178 -20.58 -8.67 35.71
N ASP A 179 -21.49 -7.96 36.37
CA ASP A 179 -22.87 -8.38 36.48
C ASP A 179 -23.62 -8.02 35.19
N LEU A 180 -24.48 -8.92 34.72
CA LEU A 180 -25.40 -8.66 33.62
C LEU A 180 -26.67 -7.99 34.14
N TYR A 181 -27.16 -7.00 33.41
CA TYR A 181 -28.43 -6.36 33.71
C TYR A 181 -29.44 -6.66 32.62
N ILE A 182 -30.67 -6.96 33.02
CA ILE A 182 -31.80 -7.22 32.13
C ILE A 182 -32.82 -6.12 32.33
N ILE A 183 -33.17 -5.42 31.26
CA ILE A 183 -34.25 -4.41 31.26
C ILE A 183 -35.29 -4.80 30.23
N LYS A 184 -36.54 -4.94 30.64
CA LYS A 184 -37.64 -5.27 29.73
C LYS A 184 -38.24 -4.00 29.11
N ILE A 185 -38.31 -3.99 27.79
CA ILE A 185 -38.92 -2.91 26.99
C ILE A 185 -40.00 -3.44 26.07
N LYS A 186 -40.80 -2.55 25.52
CA LYS A 186 -41.71 -2.88 24.40
C LYS A 186 -40.90 -2.94 23.12
N SER A 187 -41.10 -3.98 22.30
CA SER A 187 -40.40 -4.10 21.01
C SER A 187 -40.72 -2.90 20.11
N PRO A 188 -39.71 -2.28 19.48
CA PRO A 188 -39.91 -1.23 18.48
C PRO A 188 -40.80 -1.68 17.32
N ARG A 189 -40.67 -2.95 16.92
CA ARG A 189 -41.38 -3.55 15.81
C ARG A 189 -42.79 -4.01 16.17
N ASN A 190 -42.97 -4.62 17.34
CA ASN A 190 -44.29 -5.01 17.85
C ASN A 190 -44.48 -4.50 19.28
N LYS A 191 -45.24 -3.40 19.43
CA LYS A 191 -45.45 -2.72 20.72
C LYS A 191 -46.15 -3.56 21.79
N GLU A 192 -46.81 -4.66 21.41
CA GLU A 192 -47.44 -5.60 22.34
C GLU A 192 -46.45 -6.65 22.89
N LYS A 193 -45.37 -6.94 22.16
CA LYS A 193 -44.34 -7.90 22.57
C LYS A 193 -43.35 -7.23 23.52
N ILE A 194 -43.13 -7.84 24.68
CA ILE A 194 -42.12 -7.41 25.66
C ILE A 194 -40.83 -8.15 25.35
N ILE A 195 -39.72 -7.42 25.24
CA ILE A 195 -38.40 -7.99 24.95
C ILE A 195 -37.41 -7.65 26.08
N PRO A 196 -36.58 -8.61 26.53
CA PRO A 196 -35.49 -8.36 27.45
C PRO A 196 -34.27 -7.79 26.72
N VAL A 197 -33.78 -6.63 27.16
CA VAL A 197 -32.49 -6.07 26.70
C VAL A 197 -31.44 -6.40 27.75
N VAL A 198 -30.44 -7.17 27.34
CA VAL A 198 -29.33 -7.63 28.19
C VAL A 198 -28.10 -6.79 27.88
N GLY A 199 -27.47 -6.24 28.91
CA GLY A 199 -26.27 -5.44 28.73
C GLY A 199 -25.46 -5.28 30.01
N ILE A 200 -24.31 -4.63 29.87
CA ILE A 200 -23.44 -4.27 31.00
C ILE A 200 -23.76 -2.82 31.39
N GLY A 201 -23.99 -2.58 32.69
CA GLY A 201 -24.39 -1.27 33.20
C GLY A 201 -23.25 -0.25 33.28
N GLU A 202 -22.01 -0.70 33.20
CA GLU A 202 -20.79 0.12 33.24
C GLU A 202 -19.88 -0.15 32.03
N LYS A 203 -19.27 0.91 31.51
CA LYS A 203 -18.27 0.79 30.45
C LYS A 203 -16.98 0.22 31.01
N LEU A 204 -16.53 -0.88 30.42
CA LEU A 204 -15.30 -1.53 30.84
C LEU A 204 -14.07 -0.71 30.44
N PRO A 205 -13.00 -0.69 31.25
CA PRO A 205 -11.77 0.02 30.92
C PRO A 205 -11.16 -0.53 29.62
N ALA A 206 -10.56 0.36 28.82
CA ALA A 206 -9.95 0.00 27.53
C ALA A 206 -8.77 -0.97 27.68
N GLU A 207 -8.16 -1.01 28.87
CA GLU A 207 -7.08 -1.91 29.27
C GLU A 207 -7.53 -3.37 29.36
N LYS A 208 -8.84 -3.64 29.46
CA LYS A 208 -9.38 -5.00 29.48
C LYS A 208 -9.47 -5.56 28.05
N THR A 209 -8.36 -6.10 27.56
CA THR A 209 -8.21 -6.57 26.17
C THR A 209 -8.65 -8.02 25.91
N TYR A 210 -9.27 -8.69 26.87
CA TYR A 210 -9.75 -10.08 26.73
C TYR A 210 -11.28 -10.12 26.88
N PHE A 211 -11.90 -11.15 26.31
CA PHE A 211 -13.36 -11.34 26.43
C PHE A 211 -13.77 -11.86 27.80
N ASP A 212 -14.89 -11.34 28.28
CA ASP A 212 -15.63 -11.87 29.41
C ASP A 212 -16.85 -12.68 28.91
N LEU A 213 -17.35 -13.63 29.70
CA LEU A 213 -18.58 -14.34 29.34
C LEU A 213 -19.77 -13.36 29.21
N ALA A 214 -19.85 -12.37 30.09
CA ALA A 214 -20.84 -11.31 30.02
C ALA A 214 -20.76 -10.52 28.70
N ASP A 215 -19.55 -10.29 28.18
CA ASP A 215 -19.37 -9.61 26.90
C ASP A 215 -20.07 -10.42 25.79
N LEU A 216 -19.76 -11.71 25.69
CA LEU A 216 -20.27 -12.60 24.66
C LEU A 216 -21.79 -12.75 24.71
N VAL A 217 -22.35 -12.90 25.91
CA VAL A 217 -23.81 -12.96 26.12
C VAL A 217 -24.47 -11.66 25.65
N CYS A 218 -23.91 -10.49 25.96
CA CYS A 218 -24.43 -9.21 25.47
C CYS A 218 -24.36 -9.09 23.95
N ALA A 219 -23.32 -9.60 23.31
CA ALA A 219 -23.23 -9.56 21.84
C ALA A 219 -24.30 -10.44 21.18
N VAL A 220 -24.55 -11.63 21.72
CA VAL A 220 -25.64 -12.50 21.26
C VAL A 220 -27.00 -11.86 21.52
N ALA A 221 -27.19 -11.22 22.68
CA ALA A 221 -28.42 -10.50 22.98
C ALA A 221 -28.66 -9.36 22.00
N GLY A 222 -27.61 -8.61 21.65
CA GLY A 222 -27.66 -7.59 20.60
C GLY A 222 -28.10 -8.16 19.25
N TYR A 223 -27.57 -9.34 18.87
CA TYR A 223 -27.99 -10.04 17.64
C TYR A 223 -29.49 -10.40 17.66
N ILE A 224 -29.99 -10.98 18.75
CA ILE A 224 -31.41 -11.36 18.87
C ILE A 224 -32.31 -10.13 18.86
N ASN A 225 -31.88 -9.04 19.51
CA ASN A 225 -32.60 -7.78 19.57
C ASN A 225 -32.82 -7.12 18.20
N LEU A 226 -31.95 -7.36 17.22
CA LEU A 226 -32.12 -6.86 15.85
C LEU A 226 -33.39 -7.42 15.18
N HIS A 227 -33.75 -8.68 15.45
CA HIS A 227 -34.99 -9.28 14.93
C HIS A 227 -36.25 -8.57 15.45
N HIS A 228 -36.15 -7.95 16.64
CA HIS A 228 -37.22 -7.15 17.25
C HIS A 228 -37.17 -5.66 16.89
N GLY A 229 -36.27 -5.25 15.99
CA GLY A 229 -36.10 -3.87 15.54
C GLY A 229 -35.31 -2.99 16.50
N LEU A 230 -34.53 -3.57 17.41
CA LEU A 230 -33.68 -2.85 18.36
C LEU A 230 -32.21 -2.93 17.94
N GLY A 231 -31.59 -1.79 17.67
CA GLY A 231 -30.21 -1.69 17.21
C GLY A 231 -30.11 -1.42 15.70
N ASN A 232 -28.88 -1.22 15.22
CA ASN A 232 -28.59 -0.95 13.82
C ASN A 232 -27.78 -2.10 13.24
N ALA A 233 -28.30 -2.74 12.19
CA ALA A 233 -27.53 -3.68 11.38
C ALA A 233 -26.78 -2.92 10.28
N GLU A 234 -25.52 -3.29 10.07
CA GLU A 234 -24.66 -2.76 9.02
C GLU A 234 -24.96 -3.47 7.70
N LYS A 235 -24.72 -2.79 6.59
CA LYS A 235 -24.67 -3.45 5.29
C LYS A 235 -23.34 -4.19 5.19
N LYS A 236 -23.33 -5.32 4.49
CA LYS A 236 -22.08 -6.05 4.23
C LYS A 236 -20.99 -5.21 3.54
N GLU A 237 -21.42 -4.19 2.79
CA GLU A 237 -20.53 -3.23 2.13
C GLU A 237 -19.84 -2.27 3.12
N ASP A 238 -20.43 -2.02 4.29
CA ASP A 238 -19.88 -1.15 5.33
C ASP A 238 -18.64 -1.75 6.03
N GLU A 239 -18.36 -3.04 5.82
CA GLU A 239 -17.14 -3.71 6.30
C GLU A 239 -15.86 -3.00 5.82
N ASP A 240 -15.89 -2.44 4.61
CA ASP A 240 -14.71 -1.87 3.95
C ASP A 240 -14.56 -0.35 4.22
N LYS A 241 -15.49 0.27 4.97
CA LYS A 241 -15.40 1.67 5.44
C LYS A 241 -14.26 1.86 6.43
N LEU A 242 -13.60 3.02 6.41
CA LEU A 242 -12.43 3.25 7.27
C LEU A 242 -12.73 3.22 8.76
N GLU A 243 -13.95 3.56 9.18
CA GLU A 243 -14.37 3.43 10.59
C GLU A 243 -14.27 1.98 11.07
N ASN A 244 -14.48 1.02 10.18
CA ASN A 244 -14.42 -0.42 10.42
C ASN A 244 -13.09 -1.07 10.02
N GLN A 245 -12.07 -0.27 9.69
CA GLN A 245 -10.76 -0.77 9.28
C GLN A 245 -9.66 -0.32 10.25
N VAL A 246 -8.61 -1.13 10.36
CA VAL A 246 -7.40 -0.84 11.11
C VAL A 246 -6.17 -1.09 10.24
N ILE A 247 -5.19 -0.21 10.37
CA ILE A 247 -3.91 -0.30 9.69
C ILE A 247 -2.90 -1.05 10.56
N ARG A 248 -2.44 -2.18 10.05
CA ARG A 248 -1.32 -2.94 10.63
C ARG A 248 -0.01 -2.41 10.04
N ARG A 249 0.86 -1.96 10.94
CA ARG A 249 2.24 -1.56 10.64
C ARG A 249 3.13 -2.81 10.58
N VAL A 250 4.36 -2.66 10.10
CA VAL A 250 5.32 -3.77 10.03
C VAL A 250 5.54 -4.46 11.37
N GLY A 251 5.55 -3.70 12.47
CA GLY A 251 5.64 -4.23 13.83
C GLY A 251 4.47 -5.14 14.17
N ASP A 252 3.24 -4.69 13.89
CA ASP A 252 2.00 -5.43 14.14
C ASP A 252 1.94 -6.72 13.30
N LEU A 253 2.37 -6.65 12.03
CA LEU A 253 2.41 -7.79 11.12
C LEU A 253 3.39 -8.87 11.61
N VAL A 254 4.61 -8.47 11.96
CA VAL A 254 5.63 -9.38 12.47
C VAL A 254 5.19 -9.96 13.82
N TYR A 255 4.66 -9.13 14.72
CA TYR A 255 4.13 -9.56 16.00
C TYR A 255 3.06 -10.64 15.83
N ASN A 256 2.07 -10.43 14.95
CA ASN A 256 1.02 -11.40 14.70
C ASN A 256 1.55 -12.74 14.18
N ILE A 257 2.60 -12.75 13.37
CA ILE A 257 3.23 -14.00 12.87
C ILE A 257 3.89 -14.77 14.02
N PHE A 258 4.62 -14.07 14.87
CA PHE A 258 5.23 -14.67 16.06
C PHE A 258 4.17 -15.22 17.01
N ASP A 259 3.15 -14.41 17.28
CA ASP A 259 2.13 -14.70 18.27
C ASP A 259 1.25 -15.89 17.88
N ASN A 260 0.88 -16.00 16.60
CA ASN A 260 0.17 -17.16 16.07
C ASN A 260 0.95 -18.47 16.25
N LYS A 261 2.29 -18.44 16.19
CA LYS A 261 3.12 -19.64 16.39
C LYS A 261 3.44 -19.89 17.86
N LEU A 262 3.53 -18.84 18.67
CA LEU A 262 3.85 -18.92 20.09
C LEU A 262 2.87 -19.85 20.83
N GLY A 263 1.58 -19.82 20.46
CA GLY A 263 0.60 -20.69 21.09
C GLY A 263 0.85 -22.18 20.91
N GLY A 264 1.13 -22.61 19.67
CA GLY A 264 1.50 -24.00 19.40
C GLY A 264 2.85 -24.37 20.04
N PHE A 265 3.79 -23.43 20.09
CA PHE A 265 5.09 -23.62 20.74
C PHE A 265 4.97 -23.83 22.26
N LEU A 266 4.15 -23.02 22.94
CA LEU A 266 3.86 -23.18 24.37
C LEU A 266 3.16 -24.52 24.64
N GLN A 267 2.22 -24.92 23.80
CA GLN A 267 1.57 -26.22 23.91
C GLN A 267 2.55 -27.39 23.67
N ASP A 268 3.48 -27.26 22.72
CA ASP A 268 4.53 -28.27 22.49
C ASP A 268 5.47 -28.38 23.69
N ILE A 269 5.77 -27.25 24.35
CA ILE A 269 6.49 -27.25 25.64
C ILE A 269 5.64 -27.98 26.67
N ASP A 270 4.40 -27.55 26.91
CA ASP A 270 3.54 -28.18 27.93
C ASP A 270 3.41 -29.68 27.69
N ASN A 271 3.13 -30.12 26.47
CA ASN A 271 3.02 -31.54 26.13
C ASN A 271 4.34 -32.29 26.31
N LYS A 272 5.46 -31.78 25.81
CA LYS A 272 6.77 -32.47 25.93
C LYS A 272 7.29 -32.48 27.35
N TYR A 273 7.01 -31.43 28.12
CA TYR A 273 7.50 -31.29 29.49
C TYR A 273 6.57 -32.01 30.48
N LEU A 274 5.25 -31.84 30.43
CA LEU A 274 4.32 -32.57 31.31
C LEU A 274 4.40 -34.09 31.13
N THR A 275 4.55 -34.58 29.89
CA THR A 275 4.59 -36.02 29.62
C THR A 275 5.94 -36.67 30.01
N ASN A 276 7.06 -35.92 29.96
CA ASN A 276 8.38 -36.45 30.29
C ASN A 276 8.82 -36.17 31.76
N TYR A 277 8.32 -35.12 32.42
CA TYR A 277 8.86 -34.68 33.73
C TYR A 277 8.23 -35.28 34.97
N LEU A 278 7.06 -35.95 34.87
CA LEU A 278 6.51 -36.68 36.03
C LEU A 278 7.43 -37.82 36.53
N SER A 279 8.48 -38.16 35.78
CA SER A 279 9.43 -39.23 36.15
C SER A 279 10.82 -38.76 36.60
N GLN A 280 11.25 -37.50 36.40
CA GLN A 280 12.66 -37.09 36.65
C GLN A 280 12.81 -35.67 37.23
N LEU A 281 12.67 -35.55 38.55
CA LEU A 281 12.81 -34.30 39.34
C LEU A 281 14.27 -33.81 39.57
N LYS A 282 15.19 -33.86 38.58
CA LYS A 282 16.56 -33.29 38.77
C LYS A 282 17.11 -32.59 37.53
N LYS A 283 17.03 -31.25 37.55
CA LYS A 283 17.61 -30.23 36.63
C LYS A 283 16.97 -30.13 35.24
N ILE A 284 16.29 -29.01 35.02
CA ILE A 284 15.76 -28.60 33.72
C ILE A 284 16.90 -28.05 32.86
N ASP A 285 17.16 -28.68 31.72
CA ASP A 285 18.06 -28.17 30.69
C ASP A 285 17.26 -27.38 29.63
N PHE A 286 17.32 -26.05 29.74
CA PHE A 286 16.62 -25.12 28.83
C PHE A 286 17.14 -25.18 27.39
N SER A 287 18.31 -25.78 27.13
CA SER A 287 18.84 -25.94 25.76
C SER A 287 18.07 -26.99 24.93
N LYS A 288 17.23 -27.81 25.58
CA LYS A 288 16.39 -28.85 24.94
C LYS A 288 14.97 -28.41 24.59
N ILE A 289 14.57 -27.17 24.93
CA ILE A 289 13.29 -26.57 24.52
C ILE A 289 13.23 -26.50 22.98
N PRO A 290 12.05 -26.70 22.34
CA PRO A 290 11.89 -26.72 20.89
C PRO A 290 12.58 -25.58 20.13
N ASN A 291 12.96 -25.89 18.88
CA ASN A 291 13.97 -25.19 18.10
C ASN A 291 13.48 -23.81 17.63
N LEU A 292 14.13 -22.73 18.08
CA LEU A 292 13.91 -21.35 17.59
C LEU A 292 14.03 -21.20 16.06
N LYS A 293 14.58 -22.20 15.37
CA LYS A 293 14.60 -22.31 13.91
C LYS A 293 13.22 -22.19 13.27
N ASP A 294 12.15 -22.63 13.92
CA ASP A 294 10.80 -22.54 13.36
C ASP A 294 10.33 -21.07 13.28
N PHE A 295 10.66 -20.26 14.28
CA PHE A 295 10.40 -18.83 14.26
C PHE A 295 11.24 -18.11 13.21
N ASP A 296 12.53 -18.44 13.11
CA ASP A 296 13.41 -17.90 12.07
C ASP A 296 12.88 -18.22 10.65
N ASN A 297 12.41 -19.45 10.44
CA ASN A 297 11.81 -19.87 9.18
C ASN A 297 10.51 -19.11 8.85
N LEU A 298 9.66 -18.84 9.84
CA LEU A 298 8.43 -18.07 9.64
C LEU A 298 8.70 -16.62 9.23
N ILE A 299 9.64 -15.95 9.91
CA ILE A 299 10.04 -14.58 9.56
C ILE A 299 10.64 -14.55 8.16
N LYS A 300 11.56 -15.49 7.87
CA LYS A 300 12.16 -15.63 6.54
C LYS A 300 11.09 -15.90 5.48
N HIS A 301 10.10 -16.71 5.78
CA HIS A 301 8.97 -16.95 4.88
C HIS A 301 8.23 -15.65 4.61
N PHE A 302 7.79 -14.93 5.65
CA PHE A 302 7.10 -13.64 5.51
C PHE A 302 7.85 -12.63 4.63
N PHE A 303 9.13 -12.37 4.90
CA PHE A 303 9.91 -11.40 4.12
C PHE A 303 10.22 -11.84 2.68
N ASN A 304 10.06 -13.14 2.37
CA ASN A 304 10.32 -13.67 1.03
C ASN A 304 9.06 -13.89 0.20
N THR A 305 7.95 -14.30 0.80
CA THR A 305 6.74 -14.77 0.09
C THR A 305 5.52 -13.87 0.28
N SER A 306 5.47 -13.04 1.31
CA SER A 306 4.28 -12.23 1.60
C SER A 306 3.98 -11.21 0.50
N ALA A 307 2.71 -11.09 0.10
CA ALA A 307 2.23 -10.09 -0.85
C ALA A 307 2.39 -8.64 -0.33
N LEU A 308 2.57 -8.47 0.98
CA LEU A 308 2.82 -7.18 1.63
C LEU A 308 4.29 -6.73 1.51
N VAL A 309 5.19 -7.64 1.18
CA VAL A 309 6.62 -7.34 1.09
C VAL A 309 6.99 -7.18 -0.38
N ARG A 310 7.24 -5.94 -0.79
CA ARG A 310 7.47 -5.57 -2.19
C ARG A 310 8.91 -5.19 -2.42
N LEU A 311 9.43 -5.47 -3.61
CA LEU A 311 10.68 -4.88 -4.06
C LEU A 311 10.48 -3.36 -4.17
N GLN A 312 11.35 -2.58 -3.53
CA GLN A 312 11.23 -1.12 -3.55
C GLN A 312 11.56 -0.58 -4.94
N ASN A 313 10.67 0.24 -5.51
CA ASN A 313 10.93 0.93 -6.76
C ASN A 313 11.89 2.12 -6.53
N GLN A 314 13.07 2.03 -7.15
CA GLN A 314 14.16 3.01 -7.00
C GLN A 314 14.42 3.79 -8.30
N ASN A 315 13.42 3.91 -9.18
CA ASN A 315 13.59 4.69 -10.43
C ASN A 315 13.88 6.17 -10.15
N ASN A 316 13.21 6.74 -9.15
CA ASN A 316 13.37 8.13 -8.75
C ASN A 316 12.99 8.35 -7.26
N ALA A 317 13.26 9.55 -6.73
CA ALA A 317 12.96 9.90 -5.34
C ALA A 317 11.46 9.77 -4.99
N LEU A 318 10.59 10.16 -5.92
CA LEU A 318 9.14 10.11 -5.74
C LEU A 318 8.63 8.67 -5.60
N SER A 319 9.15 7.73 -6.39
CA SER A 319 8.75 6.32 -6.31
C SER A 319 9.13 5.70 -4.97
N VAL A 320 10.31 6.06 -4.45
CA VAL A 320 10.82 5.53 -3.17
C VAL A 320 9.95 5.99 -1.99
N ILE A 321 9.61 7.28 -1.94
CA ILE A 321 8.76 7.84 -0.88
C ILE A 321 7.33 7.27 -1.00
N SER A 322 6.79 7.28 -2.22
CA SER A 322 5.42 6.85 -2.47
C SER A 322 5.20 5.36 -2.14
N ASP A 323 6.18 4.49 -2.39
CA ASP A 323 6.11 3.07 -2.03
C ASP A 323 6.02 2.84 -0.51
N GLY A 324 6.57 3.76 0.29
CA GLY A 324 6.49 3.73 1.77
C GLY A 324 5.11 4.11 2.32
N LEU A 325 4.27 4.78 1.52
CA LEU A 325 2.93 5.25 1.90
C LEU A 325 1.80 4.38 1.32
N VAL A 326 2.16 3.18 0.84
CA VAL A 326 1.21 2.23 0.28
C VAL A 326 0.49 1.47 1.40
N SER A 327 -0.83 1.41 1.28
CA SER A 327 -1.70 0.54 2.06
C SER A 327 -2.36 -0.51 1.16
N SER A 328 -2.44 -1.74 1.64
CA SER A 328 -2.98 -2.87 0.90
C SER A 328 -4.03 -3.59 1.74
N VAL A 329 -5.20 -3.87 1.17
CA VAL A 329 -6.24 -4.71 1.82
C VAL A 329 -5.89 -6.20 1.73
N MET A 330 -4.88 -6.55 0.93
CA MET A 330 -4.45 -7.94 0.71
C MET A 330 -3.52 -8.45 1.81
N GLY A 331 -3.39 -9.77 1.93
CA GLY A 331 -2.48 -10.44 2.88
C GLY A 331 -3.24 -11.32 3.86
N LEU A 332 -2.52 -11.84 4.86
CA LEU A 332 -3.12 -12.69 5.88
C LEU A 332 -4.20 -11.92 6.68
N GLY A 333 -5.42 -12.45 6.74
CA GLY A 333 -6.58 -11.78 7.35
C GLY A 333 -7.15 -10.62 6.51
N GLY A 334 -6.67 -10.42 5.28
CA GLY A 334 -7.19 -9.46 4.31
C GLY A 334 -7.94 -10.14 3.16
N ARG A 335 -8.17 -9.39 2.07
CA ARG A 335 -8.87 -9.87 0.87
C ARG A 335 -7.89 -10.44 -0.17
N ASN A 336 -8.35 -11.36 -1.02
CA ASN A 336 -7.59 -11.79 -2.21
C ASN A 336 -8.01 -10.97 -3.44
N SER A 337 -7.08 -10.70 -4.36
CA SER A 337 -7.37 -9.90 -5.56
C SER A 337 -8.43 -10.51 -6.48
N VAL A 338 -8.59 -11.84 -6.46
CA VAL A 338 -9.59 -12.56 -7.26
C VAL A 338 -10.98 -12.50 -6.63
N ASN A 339 -11.06 -12.56 -5.30
CA ASN A 339 -12.33 -12.71 -4.56
C ASN A 339 -12.76 -11.39 -3.88
N ALA A 340 -12.13 -10.26 -4.22
CA ALA A 340 -12.47 -8.98 -3.63
C ALA A 340 -13.80 -8.47 -4.20
N THR A 341 -14.68 -8.01 -3.30
CA THR A 341 -15.96 -7.38 -3.61
C THR A 341 -15.76 -6.06 -4.35
N LEU A 342 -16.83 -5.58 -5.02
CA LEU A 342 -16.81 -4.26 -5.65
C LEU A 342 -16.70 -3.14 -4.59
N ALA A 343 -17.38 -3.28 -3.46
CA ALA A 343 -17.30 -2.36 -2.32
C ALA A 343 -15.84 -2.13 -1.85
N ALA A 344 -15.06 -3.20 -1.70
CA ALA A 344 -13.64 -3.11 -1.34
C ALA A 344 -12.77 -2.36 -2.36
N ARG A 345 -13.24 -2.20 -3.61
CA ARG A 345 -12.51 -1.52 -4.69
C ARG A 345 -12.96 -0.07 -4.88
N ASN A 346 -14.19 0.24 -4.50
CA ASN A 346 -14.76 1.56 -4.68
C ASN A 346 -14.13 2.60 -3.75
N VAL A 347 -14.27 3.86 -4.13
CA VAL A 347 -13.91 5.01 -3.29
C VAL A 347 -15.08 5.29 -2.35
N ASP A 348 -14.78 5.42 -1.06
CA ASP A 348 -15.76 5.72 -0.01
C ASP A 348 -15.55 7.13 0.54
N SER A 349 -16.60 7.74 1.08
CA SER A 349 -16.59 9.09 1.68
C SER A 349 -15.54 9.22 2.79
N SER A 350 -15.34 8.16 3.58
CA SER A 350 -14.40 8.13 4.70
C SER A 350 -12.93 8.29 4.27
N PHE A 351 -12.63 8.08 2.99
CA PHE A 351 -11.26 8.19 2.46
C PHE A 351 -10.79 9.64 2.33
N SER A 352 -11.69 10.62 2.38
CA SER A 352 -11.34 12.03 2.31
C SER A 352 -10.27 12.38 3.34
N GLY A 353 -9.20 13.05 2.89
CA GLY A 353 -8.09 13.42 3.76
C GLY A 353 -7.19 12.26 4.24
N ARG A 354 -7.49 10.99 3.87
CA ARG A 354 -6.84 9.77 4.40
C ARG A 354 -6.22 8.91 3.31
N TYR A 355 -6.97 8.60 2.26
CA TYR A 355 -6.48 7.94 1.07
C TYR A 355 -6.70 8.82 -0.15
N ASP A 356 -5.71 8.86 -1.03
CA ASP A 356 -5.87 9.50 -2.32
C ASP A 356 -6.90 8.71 -3.16
N PRO A 357 -8.01 9.36 -3.60
CA PRO A 357 -9.07 8.68 -4.33
C PRO A 357 -8.68 8.31 -5.76
N VAL A 358 -7.62 8.92 -6.29
CA VAL A 358 -7.14 8.74 -7.67
C VAL A 358 -5.98 7.77 -7.72
N GLU A 359 -5.05 7.78 -6.76
CA GLU A 359 -3.79 7.04 -6.89
C GLU A 359 -3.88 5.54 -6.52
N THR A 360 -4.30 4.71 -7.47
CA THR A 360 -4.31 3.24 -7.38
C THR A 360 -3.54 2.58 -8.56
N PRO A 361 -3.06 1.33 -8.45
CA PRO A 361 -2.60 0.58 -9.62
C PRO A 361 -3.75 0.32 -10.61
N GLU A 362 -3.42 0.23 -11.89
CA GLU A 362 -4.33 -0.25 -12.93
C GLU A 362 -4.37 -1.80 -12.95
N GLY A 363 -5.54 -2.39 -13.24
CA GLY A 363 -5.72 -3.83 -13.44
C GLY A 363 -6.35 -4.55 -12.24
N ARG A 364 -5.90 -5.78 -11.95
CA ARG A 364 -6.57 -6.64 -10.93
C ARG A 364 -6.51 -6.08 -9.52
N ASN A 365 -5.56 -5.22 -9.22
CA ASN A 365 -5.35 -4.66 -7.88
C ASN A 365 -5.98 -3.27 -7.70
N THR A 366 -6.74 -2.75 -8.68
CA THR A 366 -7.42 -1.47 -8.59
C THR A 366 -8.30 -1.39 -7.34
N GLY A 367 -8.14 -0.34 -6.54
CA GLY A 367 -8.90 -0.08 -5.31
C GLY A 367 -8.45 -0.89 -4.08
N LEU A 368 -7.71 -2.00 -4.28
CA LEU A 368 -7.19 -2.85 -3.20
C LEU A 368 -5.82 -2.39 -2.68
N VAL A 369 -5.12 -1.61 -3.49
CA VAL A 369 -3.85 -0.97 -3.16
C VAL A 369 -4.09 0.53 -3.23
N ARG A 370 -4.06 1.17 -2.08
CA ARG A 370 -4.37 2.58 -1.88
C ARG A 370 -3.13 3.29 -1.35
N ARG A 371 -3.15 4.62 -1.36
CA ARG A 371 -2.03 5.42 -0.86
C ARG A 371 -2.51 6.48 0.10
N ILE A 372 -1.79 6.57 1.19
CA ILE A 372 -2.07 7.51 2.26
C ILE A 372 -1.75 8.92 1.75
N THR A 373 -2.62 9.88 2.06
CA THR A 373 -2.43 11.31 1.74
C THR A 373 -1.24 11.88 2.51
N ILE A 374 -0.74 13.04 2.10
CA ILE A 374 0.47 13.64 2.70
C ILE A 374 0.28 13.97 4.19
N GLU A 375 -0.93 14.38 4.57
CA GLU A 375 -1.23 14.95 5.89
C GLU A 375 -1.82 13.93 6.87
N ALA A 376 -2.20 12.74 6.38
CA ALA A 376 -2.80 11.73 7.21
C ALA A 376 -1.82 11.15 8.23
N GLY A 377 -2.32 10.90 9.43
CA GLY A 377 -1.63 10.20 10.51
C GLY A 377 -2.19 8.80 10.73
N ILE A 378 -1.49 8.01 11.54
CA ILE A 378 -2.01 6.75 12.08
C ILE A 378 -1.89 6.86 13.60
N ASN A 379 -3.02 6.76 14.31
CA ASN A 379 -3.02 6.83 15.77
C ASN A 379 -2.52 5.52 16.41
N ASP A 380 -2.40 5.50 17.73
CA ASP A 380 -1.92 4.31 18.47
C ASP A 380 -2.82 3.08 18.31
N ASP A 381 -4.12 3.31 18.09
CA ASP A 381 -5.13 2.28 17.84
C ASP A 381 -5.08 1.74 16.39
N GLY A 382 -4.24 2.32 15.52
CA GLY A 382 -4.06 1.91 14.13
C GLY A 382 -5.10 2.47 13.16
N GLN A 383 -5.93 3.42 13.56
CA GLN A 383 -6.87 4.11 12.67
C GLN A 383 -6.17 5.26 11.94
N ILE A 384 -6.52 5.48 10.68
CA ILE A 384 -6.02 6.62 9.91
C ILE A 384 -6.76 7.88 10.38
N THR A 385 -6.00 8.89 10.75
CA THR A 385 -6.50 10.21 11.14
C THR A 385 -6.13 11.25 10.10
N THR A 386 -6.89 12.33 10.04
CA THR A 386 -6.55 13.47 9.20
C THR A 386 -6.67 14.77 10.00
N PRO A 387 -5.78 15.75 9.79
CA PRO A 387 -5.76 16.99 10.55
C PRO A 387 -6.74 18.03 10.01
N TYR A 388 -7.36 18.77 10.92
CA TYR A 388 -8.24 19.91 10.64
C TYR A 388 -7.89 21.11 11.51
N PHE A 389 -8.25 22.31 11.04
CA PHE A 389 -8.33 23.49 11.92
C PHE A 389 -9.73 23.61 12.51
N PRO A 390 -9.87 23.68 13.85
CA PRO A 390 -11.15 23.92 14.49
C PRO A 390 -11.60 25.36 14.26
N VAL A 391 -12.91 25.53 14.13
CA VAL A 391 -13.57 26.83 13.97
C VAL A 391 -14.42 27.07 15.21
N ARG A 392 -14.35 28.29 15.77
CA ARG A 392 -15.21 28.74 16.86
C ARG A 392 -15.79 30.10 16.51
N ASP A 393 -17.12 30.20 16.50
CA ASP A 393 -17.85 31.44 16.20
C ASP A 393 -17.38 32.10 14.89
N GLY A 394 -17.12 31.29 13.86
CA GLY A 394 -16.64 31.74 12.55
C GLY A 394 -15.17 32.17 12.50
N ILE A 395 -14.38 31.90 13.55
CA ILE A 395 -12.94 32.16 13.61
C ILE A 395 -12.17 30.84 13.55
N ILE A 396 -11.24 30.73 12.59
CA ILE A 396 -10.37 29.56 12.45
C ILE A 396 -9.26 29.65 13.50
N ILE A 397 -9.14 28.59 14.31
CA ILE A 397 -8.12 28.48 15.34
C ILE A 397 -6.91 27.75 14.73
N PRO A 398 -5.70 28.34 14.77
CA PRO A 398 -4.49 27.75 14.20
C PRO A 398 -3.90 26.64 15.10
N SER A 399 -4.73 25.68 15.51
CA SER A 399 -4.35 24.52 16.31
C SER A 399 -4.85 23.27 15.61
N LEU A 400 -3.96 22.35 15.25
CA LEU A 400 -4.34 21.13 14.53
C LEU A 400 -5.07 20.15 15.45
N VAL A 401 -6.18 19.59 14.96
CA VAL A 401 -6.91 18.49 15.59
C VAL A 401 -6.98 17.33 14.61
N TYR A 402 -6.52 16.15 15.01
CA TYR A 402 -6.57 14.95 14.19
C TYR A 402 -7.84 14.18 14.48
N LEU A 403 -8.64 13.90 13.46
CA LEU A 403 -9.90 13.18 13.58
C LEU A 403 -9.84 11.83 12.84
N THR A 404 -10.35 10.79 13.47
CA THR A 404 -10.73 9.53 12.80
C THR A 404 -11.96 9.73 11.90
N SER A 405 -12.24 8.79 11.00
CA SER A 405 -13.43 8.88 10.14
C SER A 405 -14.74 8.81 10.94
N GLU A 406 -14.73 8.12 12.09
CA GLU A 406 -15.89 8.04 12.98
C GLU A 406 -16.15 9.37 13.69
N GLU A 407 -15.10 10.03 14.18
CA GLU A 407 -15.19 11.35 14.83
C GLU A 407 -15.60 12.48 13.86
N GLU A 408 -15.29 12.33 12.57
CA GLU A 408 -15.59 13.29 11.50
C GLU A 408 -17.09 13.33 11.15
N LYS A 409 -17.79 12.21 11.25
CA LYS A 409 -19.13 11.97 10.68
C LYS A 409 -20.19 12.97 11.13
N ASP A 410 -20.15 13.35 12.41
CA ASP A 410 -21.12 14.25 13.03
C ASP A 410 -20.68 15.73 13.02
N LYS A 411 -19.60 16.07 12.31
CA LYS A 411 -19.07 17.43 12.23
C LYS A 411 -19.46 18.12 10.93
N TYR A 412 -19.50 19.43 10.96
CA TYR A 412 -19.61 20.29 9.78
C TYR A 412 -18.22 20.74 9.35
N ILE A 413 -17.79 20.30 8.16
CA ILE A 413 -16.41 20.54 7.69
C ILE A 413 -16.42 21.29 6.37
N ALA A 414 -15.74 22.44 6.35
CA ALA A 414 -15.60 23.24 5.14
C ALA A 414 -14.30 22.93 4.41
N HIS A 415 -14.33 23.18 3.10
CA HIS A 415 -13.15 23.12 2.25
C HIS A 415 -12.23 24.34 2.48
N PHE A 416 -10.97 24.25 2.07
CA PHE A 416 -9.95 25.29 2.28
C PHE A 416 -10.17 26.60 1.49
N ASN A 417 -11.19 26.68 0.61
CA ASN A 417 -11.41 27.82 -0.30
C ASN A 417 -12.17 29.01 0.34
N LEU A 418 -12.37 28.98 1.66
CA LEU A 418 -13.09 30.06 2.35
C LEU A 418 -12.24 31.33 2.41
N LYS A 419 -12.90 32.48 2.18
CA LYS A 419 -12.27 33.79 2.32
C LYS A 419 -12.17 34.19 3.79
N ILE A 420 -10.95 34.45 4.24
CA ILE A 420 -10.62 34.81 5.62
C ILE A 420 -10.00 36.20 5.70
N ASP A 421 -10.21 36.90 6.82
CA ASP A 421 -9.50 38.14 7.12
C ASP A 421 -8.15 37.90 7.81
N GLU A 422 -7.41 38.97 8.10
CA GLU A 422 -6.10 38.92 8.79
C GLU A 422 -6.17 38.31 10.21
N LYS A 423 -7.36 38.20 10.80
CA LYS A 423 -7.61 37.62 12.12
C LYS A 423 -8.17 36.20 12.03
N ASN A 424 -8.08 35.56 10.87
CA ASN A 424 -8.61 34.23 10.57
C ASN A 424 -10.14 34.11 10.71
N LYS A 425 -10.87 35.22 10.64
CA LYS A 425 -12.33 35.22 10.64
C LYS A 425 -12.86 34.98 9.24
N ILE A 426 -13.84 34.10 9.12
CA ILE A 426 -14.53 33.82 7.87
C ILE A 426 -15.38 35.03 7.49
N THR A 427 -15.16 35.52 6.27
CA THR A 427 -15.83 36.73 5.76
C THR A 427 -17.24 36.47 5.23
N GLU A 428 -17.51 35.26 4.76
CA GLU A 428 -18.80 34.84 4.20
C GLU A 428 -19.79 34.47 5.32
N GLU A 429 -21.05 34.93 5.22
CA GLU A 429 -22.08 34.63 6.23
C GLU A 429 -22.56 33.16 6.18
N THR A 430 -22.63 32.59 4.98
CA THR A 430 -22.95 31.19 4.76
C THR A 430 -21.80 30.48 4.07
N VAL A 431 -21.52 29.26 4.51
CA VAL A 431 -20.41 28.43 4.02
C VAL A 431 -20.95 27.08 3.54
N LEU A 432 -20.32 26.55 2.48
CA LEU A 432 -20.58 25.19 2.03
C LEU A 432 -19.76 24.22 2.88
N ALA A 433 -20.44 23.37 3.65
CA ALA A 433 -19.85 22.37 4.51
C ALA A 433 -20.27 20.96 4.06
N ILE A 434 -19.43 19.98 4.39
CA ILE A 434 -19.72 18.56 4.28
C ILE A 434 -20.21 18.10 5.64
N HIS A 435 -21.36 17.42 5.67
CA HIS A 435 -21.92 16.79 6.87
C HIS A 435 -22.64 15.51 6.47
N GLN A 436 -22.32 14.39 7.13
CA GLN A 436 -22.91 13.07 6.84
C GLN A 436 -22.98 12.77 5.33
N GLU A 437 -21.84 12.92 4.65
CA GLU A 437 -21.67 12.67 3.19
C GLU A 437 -22.39 13.65 2.26
N ASN A 438 -23.12 14.63 2.79
CA ASN A 438 -23.88 15.60 2.00
C ASN A 438 -23.22 16.99 2.04
N PHE A 439 -23.30 17.69 0.91
CA PHE A 439 -22.95 19.11 0.84
C PHE A 439 -24.14 19.96 1.32
N VAL A 440 -23.93 20.74 2.36
CA VAL A 440 -24.95 21.57 3.02
C VAL A 440 -24.46 23.01 3.13
N GLN A 441 -25.33 23.98 2.88
CA GLN A 441 -25.05 25.38 3.20
C GLN A 441 -25.46 25.67 4.63
N ILE A 442 -24.52 26.19 5.42
CA ILE A 442 -24.73 26.50 6.83
C ILE A 442 -24.24 27.91 7.17
N PRO A 443 -24.77 28.55 8.22
CA PRO A 443 -24.15 29.75 8.79
C PRO A 443 -22.73 29.46 9.28
N LYS A 444 -21.81 30.42 9.15
CA LYS A 444 -20.40 30.28 9.57
C LYS A 444 -20.21 29.91 11.05
N GLU A 445 -21.16 30.26 11.90
CA GLU A 445 -21.13 29.95 13.35
C GLU A 445 -21.34 28.46 13.64
N LYS A 446 -21.98 27.72 12.72
CA LYS A 446 -22.20 26.27 12.86
C LYS A 446 -21.03 25.44 12.33
N LEU A 447 -20.04 26.06 11.70
CA LEU A 447 -18.90 25.36 11.14
C LEU A 447 -17.99 24.85 12.27
N ASP A 448 -17.69 23.55 12.27
CA ASP A 448 -16.83 22.95 13.30
C ASP A 448 -15.35 22.96 12.88
N PHE A 449 -15.07 22.64 11.61
CA PHE A 449 -13.71 22.41 11.12
C PHE A 449 -13.51 22.88 9.67
N ILE A 450 -12.26 23.11 9.29
CA ILE A 450 -11.84 23.39 7.92
C ILE A 450 -10.58 22.57 7.56
N TYR A 451 -10.47 22.19 6.28
CA TYR A 451 -9.28 21.53 5.73
C TYR A 451 -8.03 22.39 5.93
N ILE A 452 -6.88 21.75 6.18
CA ILE A 452 -5.66 22.49 6.54
C ILE A 452 -4.87 23.02 5.34
N SER A 453 -5.02 22.41 4.16
CA SER A 453 -4.25 22.80 2.98
C SER A 453 -4.88 22.39 1.65
N PHE A 454 -4.29 22.90 0.57
CA PHE A 454 -4.60 22.53 -0.82
C PHE A 454 -4.16 21.11 -1.21
N TYR A 455 -3.42 20.42 -0.35
CA TYR A 455 -2.93 19.06 -0.57
C TYR A 455 -3.70 18.01 0.22
N HIS A 456 -4.73 18.42 0.97
CA HIS A 456 -5.44 17.57 1.92
C HIS A 456 -5.92 16.25 1.32
N LEU A 457 -6.37 16.28 0.06
CA LEU A 457 -6.88 15.11 -0.68
C LEU A 457 -5.80 14.36 -1.48
N ASN A 458 -4.58 14.87 -1.53
CA ASN A 458 -3.53 14.38 -2.41
C ASN A 458 -2.56 13.46 -1.68
N SER A 459 -2.15 12.39 -2.35
CA SER A 459 -0.90 11.71 -2.05
C SER A 459 0.31 12.58 -2.42
N VAL A 460 1.49 12.14 -1.99
CA VAL A 460 2.76 12.75 -2.39
C VAL A 460 2.92 12.82 -3.93
N THR A 461 2.39 11.86 -4.67
CA THR A 461 2.51 11.79 -6.13
C THR A 461 1.49 12.66 -6.84
N SER A 462 0.24 12.70 -6.38
CA SER A 462 -0.77 13.56 -7.03
C SER A 462 -0.52 15.04 -6.70
N ALA A 463 0.06 15.32 -5.54
CA ALA A 463 0.43 16.67 -5.13
C ALA A 463 1.47 17.34 -6.04
N THR A 464 2.25 16.58 -6.82
CA THR A 464 3.26 17.13 -7.74
C THR A 464 2.67 17.64 -9.06
N ILE A 465 1.37 17.44 -9.29
CA ILE A 465 0.68 17.80 -10.53
C ILE A 465 -0.01 19.15 -10.34
N PRO A 466 0.43 20.22 -11.04
CA PRO A 466 -0.28 21.49 -11.03
C PRO A 466 -1.62 21.36 -11.79
N PHE A 467 -2.59 22.24 -11.52
CA PHE A 467 -3.91 22.23 -12.16
C PHE A 467 -4.66 20.88 -12.07
N PHE A 468 -4.41 20.09 -11.03
CA PHE A 468 -4.93 18.72 -10.89
C PHE A 468 -6.44 18.63 -11.15
N HIS A 469 -7.22 19.56 -10.59
CA HIS A 469 -8.68 19.61 -10.72
C HIS A 469 -9.22 19.99 -12.11
N HIS A 470 -8.36 20.42 -13.05
CA HIS A 470 -8.76 20.68 -14.45
C HIS A 470 -8.65 19.45 -15.35
N ASN A 471 -8.36 18.27 -14.79
CA ASN A 471 -8.11 17.05 -15.55
C ASN A 471 -9.05 15.93 -15.11
N ASP A 472 -9.36 15.03 -16.04
CA ASP A 472 -10.07 13.80 -15.74
C ASP A 472 -9.31 12.90 -14.74
N ALA A 473 -10.05 12.30 -13.81
CA ALA A 473 -9.48 11.46 -12.75
C ALA A 473 -8.72 10.23 -13.30
N THR A 474 -9.19 9.62 -14.39
CA THR A 474 -8.51 8.48 -15.02
C THR A 474 -7.17 8.89 -15.60
N ARG A 475 -7.04 10.14 -16.08
CA ARG A 475 -5.76 10.68 -16.56
C ARG A 475 -4.82 11.01 -15.42
N MET A 476 -5.34 11.51 -14.31
CA MET A 476 -4.53 11.75 -13.10
C MET A 476 -4.03 10.44 -12.47
N LEU A 477 -4.84 9.38 -12.48
CA LEU A 477 -4.42 8.01 -12.12
C LEU A 477 -3.23 7.56 -12.97
N MET A 478 -3.35 7.71 -14.29
CA MET A 478 -2.28 7.37 -15.22
C MET A 478 -1.03 8.23 -14.99
N ALA A 479 -1.20 9.53 -14.80
CA ALA A 479 -0.12 10.49 -14.57
C ALA A 479 0.70 10.15 -13.32
N THR A 480 0.03 9.94 -12.18
CA THR A 480 0.69 9.57 -10.92
C THR A 480 1.48 8.26 -11.07
N ASN A 481 0.90 7.25 -11.72
CA ASN A 481 1.59 6.00 -12.01
C ASN A 481 2.80 6.17 -12.94
N MET A 482 2.70 7.04 -13.95
CA MET A 482 3.79 7.31 -14.89
C MET A 482 4.93 8.12 -14.27
N GLN A 483 4.65 9.07 -13.38
CA GLN A 483 5.70 9.83 -12.68
C GLN A 483 6.63 8.92 -11.85
N ARG A 484 6.11 7.86 -11.22
CA ARG A 484 6.93 6.86 -10.51
C ARG A 484 7.76 5.95 -11.42
N GLN A 485 7.46 5.95 -12.72
CA GLN A 485 8.20 5.23 -13.76
C GLN A 485 9.23 6.13 -14.44
N ALA A 486 9.29 7.41 -14.07
CA ALA A 486 10.26 8.35 -14.62
C ALA A 486 11.69 7.92 -14.29
N VAL A 487 12.57 7.98 -15.29
CA VAL A 487 13.99 7.78 -15.10
C VAL A 487 14.63 9.11 -14.74
N THR A 488 15.57 9.09 -13.81
CA THR A 488 16.38 10.26 -13.49
C THR A 488 17.28 10.63 -14.69
N LEU A 489 17.30 11.90 -15.07
CA LEU A 489 18.10 12.40 -16.18
C LEU A 489 19.48 12.84 -15.68
N LEU A 490 20.44 12.95 -16.60
CA LEU A 490 21.78 13.45 -16.31
C LEU A 490 21.76 14.93 -15.92
N LYS A 491 20.90 15.71 -16.58
CA LYS A 491 20.62 17.10 -16.24
C LYS A 491 19.20 17.19 -15.72
N ASN A 492 19.07 17.63 -14.47
CA ASN A 492 17.77 17.93 -13.89
C ASN A 492 17.47 19.40 -14.10
N GLN A 493 16.27 19.70 -14.58
CA GLN A 493 15.76 21.06 -14.68
C GLN A 493 14.55 21.18 -13.77
N GLU A 494 14.43 22.31 -13.09
CA GLU A 494 13.24 22.60 -12.29
C GLU A 494 12.04 22.90 -13.20
N PRO A 495 10.82 22.54 -12.79
CA PRO A 495 9.63 22.89 -13.55
C PRO A 495 9.36 24.40 -13.47
N LEU A 496 9.05 25.03 -14.62
CA LEU A 496 8.66 26.44 -14.69
C LEU A 496 7.36 26.72 -13.93
N VAL A 497 6.46 25.73 -13.91
CA VAL A 497 5.24 25.71 -13.09
C VAL A 497 5.36 24.57 -12.09
N ALA A 498 5.62 24.92 -10.83
CA ALA A 498 5.80 23.99 -9.73
C ALA A 498 4.52 23.86 -8.91
N SER A 499 4.37 22.71 -8.24
CA SER A 499 3.25 22.47 -7.33
C SER A 499 3.54 22.90 -5.88
N GLY A 500 4.81 23.08 -5.53
CA GLY A 500 5.30 23.53 -4.23
C GLY A 500 5.76 22.41 -3.31
N ILE A 501 5.48 21.14 -3.66
CA ILE A 501 5.88 19.99 -2.84
C ILE A 501 7.27 19.45 -3.22
N GLU A 502 7.81 19.85 -4.38
CA GLU A 502 9.06 19.31 -4.96
C GLU A 502 10.27 19.48 -4.04
N ALA A 503 10.42 20.65 -3.41
CA ALA A 503 11.51 20.92 -2.47
C ALA A 503 11.40 20.05 -1.20
N SER A 504 10.19 19.90 -0.66
CA SER A 504 9.94 19.03 0.50
C SER A 504 10.21 17.56 0.17
N LEU A 505 9.85 17.12 -1.04
CA LEU A 505 10.14 15.80 -1.58
C LEU A 505 11.64 15.50 -1.62
N LEU A 506 12.45 16.43 -2.12
CA LEU A 506 13.91 16.28 -2.16
C LEU A 506 14.50 16.27 -0.77
N ASN A 507 14.07 17.20 0.09
CA ASN A 507 14.52 17.27 1.48
C ASN A 507 14.12 16.03 2.27
N ASN A 508 13.00 15.38 1.98
CA ASN A 508 12.59 14.15 2.67
C ASN A 508 13.00 12.89 1.91
N SER A 509 13.69 13.03 0.78
CA SER A 509 14.12 11.88 0.00
C SER A 509 15.25 11.14 0.70
N PRO A 510 15.13 9.81 0.87
CA PRO A 510 16.24 9.00 1.36
C PRO A 510 17.41 8.90 0.37
N LEU A 511 17.22 9.38 -0.87
CA LEU A 511 18.27 9.46 -1.89
C LEU A 511 19.08 10.75 -1.80
N ALA A 512 18.58 11.79 -1.11
CA ALA A 512 19.31 13.02 -0.92
C ALA A 512 20.36 12.83 0.18
N VAL A 513 21.62 13.10 -0.15
CA VAL A 513 22.68 13.18 0.85
C VAL A 513 22.51 14.52 1.58
N LYS A 514 22.10 14.47 2.84
CA LYS A 514 22.06 15.65 3.69
C LYS A 514 23.41 15.83 4.35
N ALA A 515 23.94 17.05 4.34
CA ALA A 515 25.06 17.39 5.20
C ALA A 515 24.60 17.28 6.67
N GLU A 516 25.37 16.59 7.50
CA GLU A 516 25.07 16.46 8.94
C GLU A 516 25.30 17.80 9.68
N GLU A 517 26.09 18.71 9.11
CA GLU A 517 26.31 20.06 9.61
C GLU A 517 26.12 21.13 8.51
N LYS A 518 25.71 22.35 8.90
CA LYS A 518 25.61 23.49 7.99
C LYS A 518 27.01 24.04 7.69
N GLY A 519 27.48 23.90 6.46
CA GLY A 519 28.72 24.49 5.96
C GLY A 519 28.64 24.86 4.48
N ASP A 520 29.34 25.90 4.08
CA ASP A 520 29.35 26.42 2.72
C ASP A 520 30.08 25.46 1.76
N ALA A 521 29.34 24.87 0.82
CA ALA A 521 29.88 23.98 -0.19
C ALA A 521 30.23 24.74 -1.47
N ILE A 522 31.45 24.56 -1.97
CA ILE A 522 31.91 25.04 -3.28
C ILE A 522 31.50 24.02 -4.35
N ILE A 523 30.73 24.47 -5.34
CA ILE A 523 30.30 23.66 -6.50
C ILE A 523 31.30 23.85 -7.65
N LEU A 524 31.69 22.75 -8.29
CA LEU A 524 32.62 22.72 -9.43
C LEU A 524 31.96 22.99 -10.79
N ASN A 525 32.82 23.43 -11.71
CA ASN A 525 32.63 24.10 -13.01
C ASN A 525 31.48 23.64 -13.94
N GLU A 526 30.61 24.60 -14.27
CA GLU A 526 29.48 24.58 -15.22
C GLU A 526 29.87 24.28 -16.70
N ARG A 527 31.15 24.33 -17.07
CA ARG A 527 31.63 24.01 -18.42
C ARG A 527 31.64 22.50 -18.73
N LEU A 528 31.70 21.63 -17.72
CA LEU A 528 31.62 20.16 -17.88
C LEU A 528 30.18 19.69 -18.21
N VAL A 529 29.22 20.61 -18.12
CA VAL A 529 27.77 20.41 -18.17
C VAL A 529 27.19 20.64 -19.57
N LYS A 530 27.91 21.08 -20.61
CA LYS A 530 27.20 21.80 -21.70
C LYS A 530 26.10 21.06 -22.50
N GLU A 531 26.13 19.78 -22.90
CA GLU A 531 25.14 19.30 -23.91
C GLU A 531 24.66 17.82 -23.81
N ASP A 532 23.63 17.47 -23.02
CA ASP A 532 22.90 16.17 -23.13
C ASP A 532 21.62 16.13 -22.24
N ILE A 533 20.55 16.85 -22.63
CA ILE A 533 19.38 17.19 -21.78
C ILE A 533 18.43 15.99 -21.47
N LEU A 534 18.44 14.90 -22.26
CA LEU A 534 17.54 13.74 -22.07
C LEU A 534 18.25 12.38 -21.93
N THR A 535 19.50 12.41 -21.45
CA THR A 535 20.32 11.20 -21.31
C THR A 535 20.24 10.64 -19.89
N SER A 536 20.14 9.32 -19.74
CA SER A 536 20.14 8.64 -18.43
C SER A 536 21.28 7.62 -18.33
N PHE A 537 21.81 7.44 -17.11
CA PHE A 537 22.75 6.37 -16.80
C PHE A 537 22.01 5.15 -16.27
N PHE A 538 22.29 3.99 -16.86
CA PHE A 538 21.83 2.69 -16.37
C PHE A 538 23.02 1.90 -15.89
N VAL A 539 23.01 1.49 -14.62
CA VAL A 539 24.04 0.60 -14.06
C VAL A 539 23.42 -0.79 -13.90
N LYS A 540 23.92 -1.75 -14.68
CA LYS A 540 23.51 -3.15 -14.56
C LYS A 540 24.55 -3.94 -13.79
N LYS A 541 24.07 -4.79 -12.89
CA LYS A 541 24.90 -5.69 -12.07
C LYS A 541 24.87 -7.08 -12.69
N HIS A 542 26.04 -7.60 -13.06
CA HIS A 542 26.24 -8.97 -13.50
C HIS A 542 27.01 -9.74 -12.44
N THR A 543 26.57 -10.95 -12.11
CA THR A 543 27.16 -11.74 -11.03
C THR A 543 27.51 -13.13 -11.51
N ILE A 544 28.68 -13.62 -11.09
CA ILE A 544 29.08 -15.01 -11.27
C ILE A 544 29.66 -15.57 -9.97
N ILE A 545 29.29 -16.81 -9.67
CA ILE A 545 29.77 -17.54 -8.50
C ILE A 545 30.67 -18.68 -8.99
N ARG A 546 31.77 -18.86 -8.27
CA ARG A 546 32.67 -20.00 -8.37
C ARG A 546 32.20 -21.09 -7.43
N HIS A 547 31.83 -22.24 -7.98
CA HIS A 547 31.40 -23.41 -7.22
C HIS A 547 32.51 -24.47 -7.12
N ASN A 548 32.45 -25.29 -6.07
CA ASN A 548 33.14 -26.58 -6.05
C ASN A 548 32.20 -27.61 -6.65
N THR A 549 32.53 -28.11 -7.84
CA THR A 549 31.79 -29.21 -8.47
C THR A 549 32.28 -30.56 -7.94
N LYS A 550 31.54 -31.63 -8.21
CA LYS A 550 31.98 -33.01 -7.90
C LYS A 550 33.30 -33.40 -8.59
N TYR A 551 33.63 -32.74 -9.69
CA TYR A 551 34.77 -33.07 -10.56
C TYR A 551 35.97 -32.13 -10.38
N GLY A 552 35.83 -31.12 -9.50
CA GLY A 552 36.89 -30.17 -9.16
C GLY A 552 36.37 -28.76 -8.91
N PRO A 553 37.21 -27.87 -8.35
CA PRO A 553 36.88 -26.46 -8.22
C PRO A 553 36.76 -25.79 -9.59
N GLU A 554 35.75 -24.95 -9.78
CA GLU A 554 35.74 -24.01 -10.92
C GLU A 554 36.87 -22.99 -10.75
N ILE A 555 37.44 -22.54 -11.87
CA ILE A 555 38.60 -21.62 -11.86
C ILE A 555 38.25 -20.33 -12.60
N PHE A 556 38.53 -19.18 -11.99
CA PHE A 556 38.54 -17.91 -12.70
C PHE A 556 39.89 -17.72 -13.39
N THR A 557 39.87 -17.45 -14.70
CA THR A 557 41.10 -17.38 -15.51
C THR A 557 40.92 -16.45 -16.71
N SER A 558 42.00 -15.81 -17.12
CA SER A 558 42.10 -15.08 -18.39
C SER A 558 42.62 -15.95 -19.54
N SER A 559 43.10 -17.15 -19.23
CA SER A 559 43.66 -18.11 -20.18
C SER A 559 42.63 -19.20 -20.45
N PHE A 560 42.12 -19.25 -21.67
CA PHE A 560 41.16 -20.26 -22.12
C PHE A 560 41.84 -21.27 -23.06
N PRO A 561 41.42 -22.55 -23.02
CA PRO A 561 41.77 -23.50 -24.06
C PRO A 561 41.41 -22.95 -25.44
N HIS A 562 42.30 -23.13 -26.42
CA HIS A 562 42.08 -22.75 -27.83
C HIS A 562 41.90 -21.25 -28.12
N ALA A 563 42.15 -20.37 -27.14
CA ALA A 563 42.08 -18.92 -27.30
C ALA A 563 43.46 -18.27 -27.48
N GLY A 564 43.57 -17.30 -28.40
CA GLY A 564 44.81 -16.55 -28.62
C GLY A 564 45.15 -15.59 -27.47
N LYS A 565 46.45 -15.33 -27.23
CA LYS A 565 46.94 -14.49 -26.10
C LYS A 565 46.34 -13.06 -26.04
N ASN A 566 45.83 -12.53 -27.16
CA ASN A 566 45.23 -11.19 -27.26
C ASN A 566 43.71 -11.19 -27.49
N GLN A 567 43.04 -12.34 -27.39
CA GLN A 567 41.62 -12.46 -27.72
C GLN A 567 40.70 -11.78 -26.69
N PHE A 568 41.17 -11.58 -25.45
CA PHE A 568 40.38 -10.98 -24.36
C PHE A 568 41.13 -9.82 -23.69
N PRO A 569 41.23 -8.64 -24.36
CA PRO A 569 42.06 -7.53 -23.89
C PRO A 569 41.58 -6.88 -22.58
N HIS A 570 40.29 -7.03 -22.28
CA HIS A 570 39.67 -6.39 -21.12
C HIS A 570 39.89 -7.14 -19.80
N LEU A 571 40.34 -8.41 -19.85
CA LEU A 571 40.57 -9.22 -18.65
C LEU A 571 41.92 -8.89 -17.98
N ASP A 572 41.94 -8.92 -16.65
CA ASP A 572 43.14 -8.89 -15.83
C ASP A 572 43.76 -10.29 -15.70
N LYS A 573 44.89 -10.39 -14.98
CA LYS A 573 45.59 -11.67 -14.75
C LYS A 573 44.75 -12.72 -14.00
N ASN A 574 43.67 -12.30 -13.35
CA ASN A 574 42.79 -13.16 -12.59
C ASN A 574 41.54 -13.58 -13.39
N GLY A 575 41.47 -13.21 -14.68
CA GLY A 575 40.30 -13.49 -15.51
C GLY A 575 39.13 -12.55 -15.30
N ILE A 576 39.33 -11.35 -14.73
CA ILE A 576 38.26 -10.41 -14.42
C ILE A 576 38.43 -9.12 -15.20
N VAL A 577 37.33 -8.58 -15.72
CA VAL A 577 37.34 -7.34 -16.49
C VAL A 577 37.87 -6.15 -15.67
N LYS A 578 38.73 -5.34 -16.29
CA LYS A 578 39.30 -4.13 -15.66
C LYS A 578 38.27 -3.01 -15.58
N ILE A 579 38.26 -2.28 -14.47
CA ILE A 579 37.46 -1.07 -14.30
C ILE A 579 37.86 -0.03 -15.37
N GLY A 580 36.88 0.64 -15.96
CA GLY A 580 37.07 1.59 -17.07
C GLY A 580 37.04 0.95 -18.47
N SER A 581 37.02 -0.38 -18.57
CA SER A 581 36.93 -1.06 -19.88
C SER A 581 35.59 -0.78 -20.56
N LYS A 582 35.63 -0.39 -21.84
CA LYS A 582 34.45 -0.32 -22.70
C LYS A 582 34.17 -1.72 -23.25
N VAL A 583 33.03 -2.29 -22.89
CA VAL A 583 32.61 -3.65 -23.25
C VAL A 583 31.38 -3.61 -24.15
N LYS A 584 31.29 -4.56 -25.07
CA LYS A 584 30.18 -4.78 -26.00
C LYS A 584 29.57 -6.17 -25.78
N GLY A 585 28.42 -6.41 -26.39
CA GLY A 585 27.71 -7.67 -26.27
C GLY A 585 28.59 -8.86 -26.63
N ASN A 586 28.46 -9.94 -25.84
CA ASN A 586 29.26 -11.17 -25.86
C ASN A 586 30.70 -11.08 -25.34
N ASP A 587 31.18 -9.89 -24.96
CA ASP A 587 32.47 -9.76 -24.29
C ASP A 587 32.48 -10.49 -22.94
N ILE A 588 33.61 -11.12 -22.61
CA ILE A 588 33.78 -11.81 -21.34
C ILE A 588 34.03 -10.78 -20.23
N LEU A 589 33.13 -10.73 -19.26
CA LEU A 589 33.28 -9.91 -18.05
C LEU A 589 34.10 -10.65 -16.98
N VAL A 590 33.87 -11.95 -16.84
CA VAL A 590 34.62 -12.80 -15.91
C VAL A 590 34.83 -14.16 -16.56
N GLY A 591 36.09 -14.51 -16.80
CA GLY A 591 36.46 -15.80 -17.32
C GLY A 591 36.31 -16.90 -16.28
N LYS A 592 35.50 -17.91 -16.58
CA LYS A 592 35.25 -19.07 -15.72
C LYS A 592 35.39 -20.37 -16.51
N LEU A 593 36.11 -21.32 -15.93
CA LEU A 593 36.28 -22.68 -16.42
C LEU A 593 35.68 -23.67 -15.43
N THR A 594 34.81 -24.56 -15.90
CA THR A 594 34.19 -25.63 -15.11
C THR A 594 34.74 -26.99 -15.56
N PRO A 595 35.24 -27.84 -14.63
CA PRO A 595 35.75 -29.16 -14.98
C PRO A 595 34.61 -30.14 -15.33
N GLU A 596 34.78 -30.93 -16.39
CA GLU A 596 33.78 -31.91 -16.85
C GLU A 596 34.13 -33.37 -16.52
N PRO A 597 33.10 -34.22 -16.31
CA PRO A 597 33.24 -35.64 -16.05
C PRO A 597 33.35 -36.47 -17.33
N SER A 598 34.51 -36.45 -17.99
CA SER A 598 34.80 -37.24 -19.20
C SER A 598 33.92 -36.94 -20.44
N PRO A 599 34.40 -37.25 -21.66
CA PRO A 599 33.68 -36.94 -22.90
C PRO A 599 32.27 -37.53 -22.91
N HIS A 600 31.29 -36.78 -23.41
CA HIS A 600 30.19 -37.40 -24.14
C HIS A 600 30.79 -38.35 -25.21
N LYS A 601 30.09 -39.43 -25.58
CA LYS A 601 30.52 -40.28 -26.70
C LYS A 601 30.63 -39.39 -27.95
N GLU A 602 31.84 -38.95 -28.26
CA GLU A 602 32.14 -38.19 -29.47
C GLU A 602 32.01 -39.12 -30.67
N ALA A 603 31.52 -38.58 -31.79
CA ALA A 603 31.50 -39.33 -33.04
C ALA A 603 32.94 -39.74 -33.42
N GLU A 604 33.11 -40.88 -34.09
CA GLU A 604 34.45 -41.42 -34.46
C GLU A 604 35.31 -40.39 -35.22
N GLU A 605 34.65 -39.49 -35.96
CA GLU A 605 35.27 -38.38 -36.69
C GLU A 605 36.01 -37.38 -35.78
N GLU A 606 35.44 -37.02 -34.61
CA GLU A 606 36.07 -36.09 -33.67
C GLU A 606 37.27 -36.72 -32.96
N LEU A 607 37.18 -38.02 -32.62
CA LEU A 607 38.28 -38.78 -32.01
C LEU A 607 39.47 -38.93 -32.97
N LEU A 608 39.21 -39.18 -34.25
CA LEU A 608 40.23 -39.20 -35.30
C LEU A 608 40.90 -37.83 -35.44
N LEU A 609 40.10 -36.75 -35.46
CA LEU A 609 40.61 -35.38 -35.57
C LEU A 609 41.53 -35.01 -34.40
N MET A 610 41.15 -35.35 -33.16
CA MET A 610 41.97 -35.10 -31.97
C MET A 610 43.26 -35.91 -31.96
N SER A 611 43.22 -37.13 -32.51
CA SER A 611 44.39 -38.01 -32.64
C SER A 611 45.40 -37.46 -33.65
N ILE A 612 44.92 -36.87 -34.75
CA ILE A 612 45.75 -36.20 -35.77
C ILE A 612 46.39 -34.93 -35.22
N LEU A 613 45.66 -34.15 -34.40
CA LEU A 613 46.10 -32.86 -33.86
C LEU A 613 46.96 -32.98 -32.58
N GLY A 614 47.04 -34.16 -31.97
CA GLY A 614 47.89 -34.41 -30.80
C GLY A 614 47.45 -33.69 -29.51
N GLU A 615 46.20 -33.21 -29.44
CA GLU A 615 45.69 -32.47 -28.28
C GLU A 615 45.24 -33.42 -27.16
N LYS A 616 45.81 -33.28 -25.95
CA LYS A 616 45.34 -34.01 -24.76
C LYS A 616 44.08 -33.36 -24.18
N ALA A 617 43.02 -34.14 -24.01
CA ALA A 617 41.73 -33.71 -23.45
C ALA A 617 41.78 -33.47 -21.93
N HIS A 618 42.24 -32.30 -21.49
CA HIS A 618 41.82 -31.74 -20.19
C HIS A 618 40.65 -30.79 -20.44
N ARG A 619 39.42 -31.28 -20.28
CA ARG A 619 38.22 -30.57 -20.72
C ARG A 619 37.62 -29.73 -19.60
N PHE A 620 37.99 -28.46 -19.62
CA PHE A 620 37.22 -27.42 -18.96
C PHE A 620 36.22 -26.85 -19.95
N VAL A 621 34.96 -26.73 -19.55
CA VAL A 621 33.98 -25.96 -20.32
C VAL A 621 34.04 -24.50 -19.92
N ASN A 622 34.02 -23.65 -20.94
CA ASN A 622 33.91 -22.22 -20.76
C ASN A 622 32.51 -21.85 -20.25
N SER A 623 32.42 -21.58 -18.95
CA SER A 623 31.22 -21.17 -18.23
C SER A 623 31.29 -19.69 -17.81
N SER A 624 32.05 -18.91 -18.58
CA SER A 624 32.34 -17.50 -18.30
C SER A 624 31.11 -16.61 -18.26
N LEU A 625 31.17 -15.57 -17.44
CA LEU A 625 30.20 -14.49 -17.47
C LEU A 625 30.45 -13.62 -18.69
N ARG A 626 29.50 -13.60 -19.62
CA ARG A 626 29.51 -12.72 -20.78
C ARG A 626 28.50 -11.60 -20.61
N LEU A 627 28.81 -10.43 -21.18
CA LEU A 627 27.84 -9.37 -21.33
C LEU A 627 26.76 -9.84 -22.33
N PRO A 628 25.46 -9.69 -22.05
CA PRO A 628 24.41 -10.03 -23.01
C PRO A 628 24.63 -9.34 -24.35
N ALA A 629 24.31 -10.02 -25.47
CA ALA A 629 24.59 -9.56 -26.83
C ALA A 629 24.06 -8.14 -27.15
N GLU A 630 22.97 -7.75 -26.51
CA GLU A 630 22.25 -6.48 -26.74
C GLU A 630 22.77 -5.33 -25.86
N GLU A 631 23.74 -5.59 -24.99
CA GLU A 631 24.25 -4.62 -24.03
C GLU A 631 25.64 -4.11 -24.41
N ALA A 632 25.89 -2.84 -24.11
CA ALA A 632 27.21 -2.23 -24.21
C ALA A 632 27.36 -1.17 -23.13
N GLY A 633 28.57 -0.95 -22.65
CA GLY A 633 28.80 0.03 -21.60
C GLY A 633 30.24 0.10 -21.14
N THR A 634 30.46 0.86 -20.08
CA THR A 634 31.76 0.97 -19.43
C THR A 634 31.69 0.26 -18.08
N VAL A 635 32.67 -0.58 -17.78
CA VAL A 635 32.78 -1.22 -16.46
C VAL A 635 33.07 -0.15 -15.43
N TYR A 636 32.09 0.09 -14.56
CA TYR A 636 32.15 1.11 -13.53
C TYR A 636 32.78 0.58 -12.24
N GLN A 637 32.42 -0.64 -11.83
CA GLN A 637 32.88 -1.21 -10.58
C GLN A 637 32.94 -2.73 -10.65
N VAL A 638 33.90 -3.32 -9.94
CA VAL A 638 34.00 -4.77 -9.73
C VAL A 638 34.13 -5.03 -8.23
N LYS A 639 33.33 -5.95 -7.69
CA LYS A 639 33.40 -6.39 -6.28
C LYS A 639 33.65 -7.89 -6.23
N ARG A 640 34.58 -8.32 -5.37
CA ARG A 640 34.79 -9.73 -5.03
C ARG A 640 34.36 -9.98 -3.60
N LYS A 641 33.61 -11.06 -3.36
CA LYS A 641 33.11 -11.45 -2.04
C LYS A 641 33.35 -12.94 -1.84
N LYS A 642 33.85 -13.34 -0.68
CA LYS A 642 33.84 -14.75 -0.24
C LYS A 642 32.53 -15.02 0.50
N LEU A 643 31.76 -16.02 0.07
CA LEU A 643 30.42 -16.31 0.58
C LEU A 643 30.42 -17.16 1.88
N THR A 644 31.53 -17.82 2.21
CA THR A 644 31.65 -18.75 3.37
C THR A 644 33.00 -18.60 4.09
N LYS A 645 32.99 -18.82 5.43
CA LYS A 645 34.21 -19.01 6.26
C LYS A 645 34.63 -20.49 6.36
N SER A 646 33.86 -21.42 5.79
CA SER A 646 34.13 -22.87 5.81
C SER A 646 34.88 -23.33 4.54
N LYS A 647 35.51 -24.52 4.59
CA LYS A 647 36.42 -25.12 3.59
C LYS A 647 35.92 -25.20 2.13
N ASN A 648 34.66 -24.88 1.84
CA ASN A 648 34.17 -24.70 0.47
C ASN A 648 34.25 -23.21 0.10
N ASP A 649 35.39 -22.80 -0.45
CA ASP A 649 35.69 -21.42 -0.88
C ASP A 649 34.81 -21.02 -2.08
N LEU A 650 33.57 -20.59 -1.80
CA LEU A 650 32.69 -19.95 -2.76
C LEU A 650 33.09 -18.49 -2.93
N GLU A 651 33.51 -18.13 -4.13
CA GLU A 651 33.88 -16.74 -4.49
C GLU A 651 32.83 -16.18 -5.45
N LEU A 652 32.25 -15.03 -5.08
CA LEU A 652 31.29 -14.26 -5.86
C LEU A 652 32.00 -13.04 -6.45
N VAL A 653 31.87 -12.86 -7.76
CA VAL A 653 32.30 -11.66 -8.47
C VAL A 653 31.08 -10.92 -8.97
N GLU A 654 30.99 -9.64 -8.64
CA GLU A 654 29.95 -8.71 -9.09
C GLU A 654 30.60 -7.66 -10.00
N VAL A 655 30.16 -7.58 -11.25
CA VAL A 655 30.62 -6.57 -12.23
C VAL A 655 29.47 -5.61 -12.51
N TYR A 656 29.74 -4.33 -12.37
CA TYR A 656 28.79 -3.24 -12.62
C TYR A 656 29.15 -2.56 -13.93
N VAL A 657 28.25 -2.63 -14.91
CA VAL A 657 28.41 -2.01 -16.23
C VAL A 657 27.48 -0.82 -16.33
N ALA A 658 28.05 0.36 -16.54
CA ALA A 658 27.32 1.61 -16.74
C ALA A 658 27.13 1.89 -18.23
N GLN A 659 25.88 2.09 -18.65
CA GLN A 659 25.51 2.46 -20.00
C GLN A 659 24.87 3.85 -20.00
N LYS A 660 25.41 4.74 -20.83
CA LYS A 660 24.78 6.02 -21.15
C LYS A 660 23.76 5.78 -22.27
N ARG A 661 22.48 6.03 -22.00
CA ARG A 661 21.40 5.82 -22.99
C ARG A 661 20.77 7.14 -23.40
N LYS A 662 20.89 7.46 -24.69
CA LYS A 662 20.22 8.60 -25.33
C LYS A 662 18.74 8.29 -25.57
N ILE A 663 17.98 9.26 -26.05
CA ILE A 663 16.61 9.04 -26.50
C ILE A 663 16.61 8.43 -27.90
N GLU A 664 15.75 7.45 -28.13
CA GLU A 664 15.64 6.74 -29.40
C GLU A 664 14.18 6.66 -29.88
N VAL A 665 13.99 6.43 -31.18
CA VAL A 665 12.67 6.14 -31.74
C VAL A 665 12.12 4.87 -31.07
N GLY A 666 10.89 4.93 -30.56
CA GLY A 666 10.26 3.88 -29.78
C GLY A 666 10.31 4.08 -28.26
N ASP A 667 11.12 5.02 -27.76
CA ASP A 667 11.10 5.40 -26.34
C ASP A 667 9.78 6.07 -25.96
N LYS A 668 9.40 5.95 -24.69
CA LYS A 668 8.15 6.48 -24.15
C LYS A 668 8.39 7.75 -23.34
N LEU A 669 7.71 8.83 -23.72
CA LEU A 669 7.64 10.10 -23.01
C LEU A 669 6.23 10.31 -22.46
N THR A 670 6.12 11.13 -21.43
CA THR A 670 4.84 11.61 -20.91
C THR A 670 4.96 13.02 -20.38
N THR A 671 3.85 13.71 -20.23
CA THR A 671 3.76 14.90 -19.37
C THR A 671 3.26 14.50 -17.98
N ARG A 672 3.15 15.49 -17.08
CA ARG A 672 2.53 15.35 -15.76
C ARG A 672 1.01 15.11 -15.79
N PHE A 673 0.37 15.10 -16.97
CA PHE A 673 -1.09 14.96 -17.12
C PHE A 673 -1.54 13.62 -17.74
N GLY A 674 -0.64 12.63 -17.81
CA GLY A 674 -0.99 11.26 -18.21
C GLY A 674 -1.04 11.02 -19.72
N ASN A 675 -0.61 11.99 -20.52
CA ASN A 675 -0.48 11.87 -21.97
C ASN A 675 0.85 11.18 -22.34
N LYS A 676 0.76 9.87 -22.47
CA LYS A 676 1.84 9.02 -22.96
C LYS A 676 1.99 9.13 -24.48
N GLY A 677 3.23 9.31 -24.92
CA GLY A 677 3.64 9.30 -26.33
C GLY A 677 4.81 8.35 -26.54
N VAL A 678 4.86 7.74 -27.73
CA VAL A 678 6.04 7.02 -28.22
C VAL A 678 6.75 7.94 -29.20
N VAL A 679 8.07 8.09 -29.09
CA VAL A 679 8.87 8.86 -30.06
C VAL A 679 8.78 8.16 -31.41
N ALA A 680 8.10 8.78 -32.38
CA ALA A 680 7.88 8.19 -33.70
C ALA A 680 9.01 8.50 -34.69
N LYS A 681 9.54 9.73 -34.64
CA LYS A 681 10.61 10.20 -35.51
C LYS A 681 11.46 11.22 -34.76
N ILE A 682 12.76 11.21 -35.02
CA ILE A 682 13.69 12.27 -34.62
C ILE A 682 14.04 13.02 -35.91
N VAL A 683 13.75 14.31 -35.94
CA VAL A 683 13.83 15.17 -37.13
C VAL A 683 15.03 16.13 -36.94
N PRO A 684 15.80 16.45 -38.01
CA PRO A 684 16.83 17.47 -37.93
C PRO A 684 16.27 18.83 -37.52
N GLU A 685 17.06 19.64 -36.82
CA GLU A 685 16.64 20.98 -36.35
C GLU A 685 16.17 21.88 -37.50
N ALA A 686 16.83 21.83 -38.66
CA ALA A 686 16.48 22.63 -39.83
C ALA A 686 15.07 22.33 -40.39
N ASP A 687 14.57 21.10 -40.19
CA ASP A 687 13.24 20.70 -40.68
C ASP A 687 12.14 20.99 -39.65
N MET A 688 12.50 21.40 -38.42
CA MET A 688 11.53 21.69 -37.38
C MET A 688 10.85 23.04 -37.64
N PRO A 689 9.55 23.17 -37.29
CA PRO A 689 8.90 24.46 -37.27
C PRO A 689 9.64 25.47 -36.40
N PHE A 690 9.67 26.72 -36.85
CA PHE A 690 10.32 27.83 -36.14
C PHE A 690 9.41 29.06 -36.07
N ASP A 691 9.64 29.92 -35.08
CA ASP A 691 8.90 31.17 -34.89
C ASP A 691 9.51 32.37 -35.65
N GLU A 692 8.89 33.55 -35.52
CA GLU A 692 9.38 34.79 -36.18
C GLU A 692 10.79 35.21 -35.74
N GLU A 693 11.24 34.76 -34.57
CA GLU A 693 12.58 35.01 -34.03
C GLU A 693 13.61 33.97 -34.51
N GLY A 694 13.19 32.97 -35.29
CA GLY A 694 14.02 31.89 -35.81
C GLY A 694 14.25 30.75 -34.81
N LYS A 695 13.53 30.74 -33.68
CA LYS A 695 13.66 29.70 -32.67
C LYS A 695 12.86 28.46 -33.06
N THR A 696 13.52 27.32 -33.06
CA THR A 696 12.95 26.02 -33.41
C THR A 696 12.16 25.40 -32.26
N ILE A 697 11.13 24.62 -32.60
CA ILE A 697 10.34 23.85 -31.65
C ILE A 697 11.05 22.53 -31.29
N ASP A 698 11.03 22.13 -30.02
CA ASP A 698 11.68 20.89 -29.57
C ASP A 698 10.80 19.63 -29.76
N ILE A 699 9.52 19.71 -29.39
CA ILE A 699 8.59 18.57 -29.36
C ILE A 699 7.24 19.00 -29.91
N ILE A 700 6.71 18.23 -30.87
CA ILE A 700 5.38 18.42 -31.43
C ILE A 700 4.42 17.37 -30.85
N PHE A 701 3.37 17.83 -30.18
CA PHE A 701 2.28 16.97 -29.70
C PHE A 701 1.08 17.02 -30.64
N ASN A 702 0.35 15.91 -30.73
CA ASN A 702 -0.91 15.87 -31.47
C ASN A 702 -2.01 16.61 -30.65
N PRO A 703 -2.60 17.70 -31.18
CA PRO A 703 -3.62 18.47 -30.46
C PRO A 703 -4.92 17.69 -30.21
N LEU A 704 -5.26 16.72 -31.06
CA LEU A 704 -6.48 15.91 -30.91
C LEU A 704 -6.50 15.07 -29.63
N GLY A 705 -5.33 14.81 -29.05
CA GLY A 705 -5.19 14.08 -27.80
C GLY A 705 -5.66 14.85 -26.57
N ILE A 706 -5.86 16.17 -26.67
CA ILE A 706 -6.22 17.02 -25.54
C ILE A 706 -7.73 16.98 -25.24
N PRO A 707 -8.63 17.34 -26.19
CA PRO A 707 -10.07 17.35 -25.92
C PRO A 707 -10.62 15.94 -25.66
N THR A 708 -10.11 14.93 -26.39
CA THR A 708 -10.53 13.52 -26.23
C THR A 708 -10.17 12.92 -24.87
N ARG A 709 -9.15 13.48 -24.19
CA ARG A 709 -8.67 12.99 -22.90
C ARG A 709 -9.01 13.92 -21.74
N MET A 710 -9.61 15.08 -22.01
CA MET A 710 -9.98 16.09 -21.01
C MET A 710 -8.83 16.45 -20.05
N ASN A 711 -7.62 16.69 -20.59
CA ASN A 711 -6.43 17.06 -19.83
C ASN A 711 -6.07 18.55 -20.01
N ILE A 712 -7.02 19.44 -19.70
CA ILE A 712 -6.90 20.88 -19.94
C ILE A 712 -5.72 21.50 -19.19
N GLY A 713 -5.33 20.92 -18.03
CA GLY A 713 -4.15 21.34 -17.27
C GLY A 713 -2.87 21.36 -18.10
N GLN A 714 -2.78 20.50 -19.13
CA GLN A 714 -1.67 20.49 -20.09
C GLN A 714 -1.53 21.83 -20.82
N LEU A 715 -2.65 22.38 -21.31
CA LEU A 715 -2.65 23.66 -22.01
C LEU A 715 -2.30 24.79 -21.05
N LEU A 716 -2.92 24.82 -19.87
CA LEU A 716 -2.68 25.84 -18.84
C LEU A 716 -1.20 25.87 -18.41
N GLU A 717 -0.58 24.70 -18.21
CA GLU A 717 0.85 24.62 -17.94
C GLU A 717 1.66 25.22 -19.09
N THR A 718 1.31 24.92 -20.35
CA THR A 718 2.04 25.48 -21.49
C THR A 718 1.97 27.01 -21.58
N ILE A 719 0.81 27.62 -21.31
CA ILE A 719 0.66 29.09 -21.32
C ILE A 719 1.51 29.69 -20.22
N LEU A 720 1.30 29.22 -18.99
CA LEU A 720 1.86 29.82 -17.79
C LEU A 720 3.37 29.57 -17.70
N ALA A 721 3.86 28.42 -18.15
CA ALA A 721 5.30 28.17 -18.26
C ALA A 721 5.96 29.11 -19.27
N SER A 722 5.28 29.45 -20.37
CA SER A 722 5.78 30.41 -21.36
C SER A 722 5.84 31.84 -20.80
N ALA A 723 4.82 32.22 -20.02
CA ALA A 723 4.84 33.49 -19.30
C ALA A 723 5.97 33.52 -18.27
N ALA A 724 6.11 32.47 -17.46
CA ALA A 724 7.15 32.32 -16.46
C ALA A 724 8.55 32.41 -17.07
N HIS A 725 8.76 31.78 -18.23
CA HIS A 725 10.02 31.84 -18.95
C HIS A 725 10.34 33.24 -19.47
N LYS A 726 9.37 33.95 -20.05
CA LYS A 726 9.57 35.33 -20.54
C LYS A 726 9.83 36.32 -19.41
N LEU A 727 9.24 36.09 -18.25
CA LEU A 727 9.43 36.91 -17.04
C LEU A 727 10.64 36.48 -16.19
N ASP A 728 11.38 35.45 -16.62
CA ASP A 728 12.48 34.82 -15.89
C ASP A 728 12.13 34.48 -14.42
N THR A 729 10.94 33.90 -14.22
CA THR A 729 10.41 33.53 -12.91
C THR A 729 9.90 32.09 -12.89
N ARG A 730 9.41 31.65 -11.73
CA ARG A 730 8.75 30.36 -11.52
C ARG A 730 7.38 30.59 -10.93
N LEU A 731 6.39 29.88 -11.45
CA LEU A 731 5.01 29.97 -10.96
C LEU A 731 4.70 28.81 -10.03
N LEU A 732 4.04 29.11 -8.92
CA LEU A 732 3.56 28.13 -7.96
C LEU A 732 2.05 27.91 -8.20
N CYS A 733 1.69 26.72 -8.68
CA CYS A 733 0.30 26.32 -8.89
C CYS A 733 0.04 24.99 -8.16
N ARG A 734 -0.59 25.09 -6.98
CA ARG A 734 -0.92 23.90 -6.18
C ARG A 734 -2.07 23.11 -6.83
N PRO A 735 -2.21 21.79 -6.58
CA PRO A 735 -3.19 20.92 -7.26
C PRO A 735 -4.62 21.48 -7.33
N PHE A 736 -5.09 22.03 -6.22
CA PHE A 736 -6.43 22.61 -6.09
C PHE A 736 -6.42 24.14 -5.87
N ASN A 737 -5.30 24.81 -6.11
CA ASN A 737 -5.18 26.27 -6.10
C ASN A 737 -4.68 26.76 -7.46
N SER A 738 -5.56 26.72 -8.45
CA SER A 738 -5.26 27.26 -9.78
C SER A 738 -5.54 28.76 -9.81
N PRO A 739 -4.75 29.55 -10.56
CA PRO A 739 -5.08 30.92 -10.85
C PRO A 739 -6.43 31.00 -11.59
N SER A 740 -7.23 31.99 -11.23
CA SER A 740 -8.46 32.34 -11.88
C SER A 740 -8.23 32.77 -13.34
N PRO A 741 -9.26 32.70 -14.21
CA PRO A 741 -9.13 33.16 -15.59
C PRO A 741 -8.69 34.63 -15.72
N GLN A 742 -8.97 35.47 -14.73
CA GLN A 742 -8.56 36.87 -14.71
C GLN A 742 -7.07 37.01 -14.38
N GLU A 743 -6.59 36.33 -13.34
CA GLU A 743 -5.16 36.28 -13.00
C GLU A 743 -4.31 35.71 -14.15
N ILE A 744 -4.81 34.67 -14.83
CA ILE A 744 -4.15 34.13 -16.02
C ILE A 744 -4.01 35.21 -17.11
N LYS A 745 -5.05 36.01 -17.36
CA LYS A 745 -4.99 37.11 -18.34
C LYS A 745 -3.98 38.17 -17.93
N GLU A 746 -3.92 38.53 -16.65
CA GLU A 746 -2.97 39.51 -16.12
C GLU A 746 -1.52 39.03 -16.30
N ILE A 747 -1.22 37.78 -15.93
CA ILE A 747 0.10 37.16 -16.13
C ILE A 747 0.50 37.15 -17.61
N ILE A 748 -0.43 36.82 -18.50
CA ILE A 748 -0.20 36.82 -19.96
C ILE A 748 0.08 38.23 -20.49
N GLN A 749 -0.68 39.23 -20.03
CA GLN A 749 -0.50 40.63 -20.40
C GLN A 749 0.84 41.17 -19.92
N GLU A 750 1.22 40.88 -18.67
CA GLU A 750 2.51 41.24 -18.09
C GLU A 750 3.67 40.62 -18.89
N ALA A 751 3.56 39.33 -19.23
CA ALA A 751 4.53 38.62 -20.07
C ALA A 751 4.49 39.02 -21.55
N LYS A 752 3.58 39.92 -21.95
CA LYS A 752 3.35 40.36 -23.33
C LYS A 752 3.14 39.20 -24.31
N ILE A 753 2.44 38.15 -23.86
CA ILE A 753 2.08 37.00 -24.69
C ILE A 753 0.81 37.32 -25.48
N LYS A 754 0.89 37.28 -26.81
CA LYS A 754 -0.26 37.48 -27.70
C LYS A 754 -1.06 36.18 -27.85
N ASN A 755 -2.37 36.30 -28.10
CA ASN A 755 -3.28 35.19 -28.43
C ASN A 755 -3.14 33.94 -27.54
N PHE A 756 -2.94 34.14 -26.22
CA PHE A 756 -2.75 33.05 -25.26
C PHE A 756 -1.59 32.08 -25.59
N GLY A 757 -0.60 32.51 -26.39
CA GLY A 757 0.53 31.66 -26.80
C GLY A 757 0.39 31.04 -28.19
N ALA A 758 -0.72 31.29 -28.89
CA ALA A 758 -0.80 31.02 -30.33
C ALA A 758 0.03 32.06 -31.08
N GLN A 759 0.98 31.60 -31.89
CA GLN A 759 1.81 32.45 -32.72
C GLN A 759 2.02 31.84 -34.11
N LYS A 760 2.37 32.69 -35.06
CA LYS A 760 2.66 32.27 -36.42
C LYS A 760 3.97 31.49 -36.44
N LEU A 761 3.91 30.26 -36.95
CA LEU A 761 5.09 29.42 -37.16
C LEU A 761 5.35 29.25 -38.66
N PHE A 762 6.59 28.95 -38.99
CA PHE A 762 7.06 28.68 -40.35
C PHE A 762 7.52 27.23 -40.43
N ASP A 763 7.23 26.59 -41.56
CA ASP A 763 7.69 25.24 -41.85
C ASP A 763 9.20 25.26 -42.16
N GLY A 764 9.99 24.45 -41.44
CA GLY A 764 11.44 24.35 -41.64
C GLY A 764 11.85 23.86 -43.02
N GLN A 765 11.01 23.04 -43.67
CA GLN A 765 11.34 22.47 -45.00
C GLN A 765 11.07 23.44 -46.15
N THR A 766 9.97 24.21 -46.06
CA THR A 766 9.53 25.09 -47.15
C THR A 766 9.80 26.57 -46.88
N GLY A 767 10.01 26.96 -45.62
CA GLY A 767 10.10 28.34 -45.17
C GLY A 767 8.77 29.11 -45.20
N LEU A 768 7.68 28.46 -45.62
CA LEU A 768 6.36 29.10 -45.71
C LEU A 768 5.68 29.12 -44.33
N PRO A 769 4.92 30.18 -44.01
CA PRO A 769 4.13 30.20 -42.78
C PRO A 769 2.99 29.18 -42.83
N PHE A 770 2.67 28.59 -41.68
CA PHE A 770 1.45 27.78 -41.53
C PHE A 770 0.20 28.64 -41.76
N GLN A 771 -0.88 28.00 -42.23
CA GLN A 771 -2.15 28.68 -42.54
C GLN A 771 -2.86 29.26 -41.31
N GLN A 772 -2.64 28.65 -40.14
CA GLN A 772 -3.22 29.08 -38.87
C GLN A 772 -2.10 29.30 -37.84
N ASP A 773 -2.34 30.21 -36.91
CA ASP A 773 -1.47 30.38 -35.76
C ASP A 773 -1.43 29.10 -34.94
N VAL A 774 -0.23 28.67 -34.58
CA VAL A 774 0.00 27.42 -33.87
C VAL A 774 0.27 27.73 -32.41
N TYR A 775 -0.42 27.01 -31.55
CA TYR A 775 -0.19 27.09 -30.11
C TYR A 775 1.13 26.43 -29.74
N ASN A 776 2.04 27.16 -29.10
CA ASN A 776 3.31 26.63 -28.61
C ASN A 776 3.72 27.24 -27.27
N GLY A 777 4.71 26.60 -26.63
CA GLY A 777 5.20 27.01 -25.33
C GLY A 777 5.98 25.90 -24.63
N TYR A 778 6.29 26.11 -23.35
CA TYR A 778 7.05 25.17 -22.55
C TYR A 778 6.16 24.19 -21.79
N ILE A 779 6.54 22.92 -21.74
CA ILE A 779 5.82 21.93 -20.93
C ILE A 779 6.80 20.96 -20.28
N TYR A 780 6.57 20.64 -19.01
CA TYR A 780 7.42 19.70 -18.28
C TYR A 780 7.19 18.26 -18.77
N THR A 781 8.18 17.73 -19.50
CA THR A 781 8.14 16.41 -20.12
C THR A 781 9.06 15.44 -19.39
N ILE A 782 8.58 14.21 -19.23
CA ILE A 782 9.20 13.16 -18.42
C ILE A 782 9.54 11.96 -19.32
N LYS A 783 10.77 11.46 -19.20
CA LYS A 783 11.21 10.20 -19.83
C LYS A 783 10.86 9.01 -18.93
N LEU A 784 10.11 8.05 -19.46
CA LEU A 784 9.74 6.84 -18.74
C LEU A 784 10.80 5.75 -18.87
N ASN A 785 10.86 4.83 -17.90
CA ASN A 785 11.75 3.66 -17.91
C ASN A 785 11.39 2.60 -18.98
N HIS A 786 10.41 2.91 -19.83
CA HIS A 786 9.86 2.05 -20.87
C HIS A 786 10.61 2.19 -22.19
N MET A 787 11.91 1.92 -22.19
CA MET A 787 12.78 2.10 -23.37
C MET A 787 12.59 0.99 -24.42
N VAL A 788 12.85 1.32 -25.68
CA VAL A 788 12.76 0.37 -26.80
C VAL A 788 13.86 -0.71 -26.74
N ALA A 789 15.08 -0.34 -26.34
CA ALA A 789 16.21 -1.25 -26.22
C ALA A 789 15.94 -2.43 -25.26
N ASP A 790 15.15 -2.19 -24.21
CA ASP A 790 14.73 -3.21 -23.25
C ASP A 790 13.47 -3.99 -23.68
N LYS A 791 12.92 -3.71 -24.87
CA LYS A 791 11.72 -4.38 -25.42
C LYS A 791 11.97 -5.16 -26.70
N PHE A 792 12.98 -4.78 -27.48
CA PHE A 792 13.36 -5.54 -28.66
C PHE A 792 13.78 -6.97 -28.28
N HIS A 793 13.24 -7.97 -28.96
CA HIS A 793 13.61 -9.37 -28.80
C HIS A 793 13.29 -10.13 -30.09
N ALA A 794 14.28 -10.83 -30.62
CA ALA A 794 14.13 -11.69 -31.77
C ALA A 794 14.74 -13.07 -31.47
N ARG A 795 14.07 -14.12 -31.93
CA ARG A 795 14.56 -15.49 -31.81
C ARG A 795 14.49 -16.18 -33.17
N ASN A 796 15.61 -16.76 -33.58
CA ASN A 796 15.66 -17.76 -34.65
C ASN A 796 15.60 -19.16 -34.02
N THR A 797 16.73 -19.62 -33.48
CA THR A 797 16.84 -20.86 -32.69
C THR A 797 17.27 -20.54 -31.25
N GLY A 798 17.04 -21.46 -30.33
CA GLY A 798 17.36 -21.24 -28.92
C GLY A 798 16.98 -22.44 -28.05
N PRO A 799 17.13 -22.33 -26.73
CA PRO A 799 16.85 -23.44 -25.83
C PRO A 799 15.36 -23.82 -25.85
N TYR A 800 15.15 -25.12 -25.60
CA TYR A 800 13.84 -25.75 -25.51
C TYR A 800 13.64 -26.29 -24.09
N SER A 801 12.39 -26.26 -23.64
CA SER A 801 11.98 -26.88 -22.40
C SER A 801 12.12 -28.40 -22.53
N LEU A 802 12.82 -29.05 -21.61
CA LEU A 802 13.06 -30.50 -21.62
C LEU A 802 11.76 -31.32 -21.67
N ILE A 803 10.73 -30.86 -20.96
CA ILE A 803 9.45 -31.56 -20.83
C ILE A 803 8.64 -31.50 -22.13
N TYR A 804 8.35 -30.28 -22.60
CA TYR A 804 7.43 -30.05 -23.72
C TYR A 804 8.12 -29.97 -25.08
N GLN A 805 9.46 -29.93 -25.13
CA GLN A 805 10.25 -29.67 -26.33
C GLN A 805 9.79 -28.40 -27.09
N GLN A 806 9.29 -27.42 -26.33
CA GLN A 806 8.87 -26.10 -26.83
C GLN A 806 9.92 -25.05 -26.50
N PRO A 807 10.04 -23.98 -27.30
CA PRO A 807 10.81 -22.80 -26.94
C PRO A 807 10.60 -22.40 -25.47
N VAL A 808 11.68 -22.21 -24.70
CA VAL A 808 11.55 -21.71 -23.33
C VAL A 808 10.86 -20.34 -23.29
N LYS A 809 10.33 -19.95 -22.13
CA LYS A 809 9.64 -18.67 -21.96
C LYS A 809 10.61 -17.56 -21.56
N GLY A 810 10.50 -16.42 -22.24
CA GLY A 810 11.10 -15.15 -21.80
C GLY A 810 12.43 -14.78 -22.47
N ARG A 811 12.65 -13.48 -22.68
CA ARG A 811 13.82 -12.90 -23.36
C ARG A 811 15.14 -13.29 -22.70
N SER A 812 15.22 -13.26 -21.37
CA SER A 812 16.45 -13.55 -20.63
C SER A 812 16.99 -14.97 -20.85
N GLN A 813 16.14 -15.89 -21.35
CA GLN A 813 16.51 -17.26 -21.67
C GLN A 813 16.58 -17.51 -23.19
N GLY A 814 16.50 -16.48 -24.03
CA GLY A 814 16.38 -16.66 -25.49
C GLY A 814 15.08 -17.34 -25.89
N GLY A 815 14.00 -17.12 -25.13
CA GLY A 815 12.71 -17.76 -25.32
C GLY A 815 11.94 -17.32 -26.56
N GLY A 816 10.98 -18.12 -26.99
CA GLY A 816 10.08 -17.80 -28.12
C GLY A 816 8.88 -16.95 -27.71
N GLN A 817 8.24 -16.29 -28.68
CA GLN A 817 6.92 -15.71 -28.47
C GLN A 817 5.87 -16.83 -28.40
N ARG A 818 4.87 -16.66 -27.54
CA ARG A 818 3.77 -17.62 -27.44
C ARG A 818 2.78 -17.36 -28.57
N PHE A 819 2.58 -18.36 -29.42
CA PHE A 819 1.45 -18.42 -30.33
C PHE A 819 0.30 -19.13 -29.60
N GLY A 820 -0.73 -18.37 -29.23
CA GLY A 820 -1.83 -18.83 -28.38
C GLY A 820 -3.06 -19.24 -29.18
N GLU A 821 -4.11 -19.61 -28.46
CA GLU A 821 -5.38 -20.07 -29.03
C GLU A 821 -6.07 -19.01 -29.90
N MET A 822 -6.06 -17.75 -29.46
CA MET A 822 -6.64 -16.65 -30.24
C MET A 822 -5.87 -16.40 -31.53
N GLU A 823 -4.53 -16.50 -31.51
CA GLU A 823 -3.73 -16.36 -32.72
C GLU A 823 -3.97 -17.53 -33.70
N ILE A 824 -4.26 -18.73 -33.18
CA ILE A 824 -4.66 -19.89 -33.99
C ILE A 824 -6.03 -19.68 -34.62
N TRP A 825 -7.01 -19.14 -33.90
CA TRP A 825 -8.35 -18.88 -34.47
C TRP A 825 -8.35 -17.82 -35.58
N VAL A 826 -7.36 -16.92 -35.57
CA VAL A 826 -7.21 -15.88 -36.60
C VAL A 826 -6.55 -16.42 -37.87
N MET A 827 -5.77 -17.50 -37.78
CA MET A 827 -5.17 -18.20 -38.92
C MET A 827 -6.20 -19.09 -39.62
#